data_AF-A0A2V9Y699-F1
#
_entry.id   AF-A0A2V9Y699-F1
#
_cell.length_a   1.000
_cell.length_b   1.000
_cell.length_c   1.000
_cell.angle_alpha   90.00
_cell.angle_beta   90.00
_cell.angle_gamma   90.00
#
_symmetry.space_group_name_H-M   'P 1'
#
loop_
_entity.id
_entity.type
_entity.pdbx_description
1 polymer ?
#
loop_
_entity_poly.entity_id
_entity_poly.type
_entity_poly.pdbx_seq_one_letter_code
_entity_poly.pdbx_strand_id
1 'polypeptide(L)'
;MTYLDPDSEGTLEANTIGLFQDLGWGAADCYHETFGTGSLLGRETSEQVVLERQLRAALLKLNPGISPLAIDLAAEELIKDRSVLSPVRANQDIYKLLRDGVRVPIRRDDDQESIEVVRVIDWDEPRNNDFFLASQFWISGDYGRKRADLVGFVNGLPLVFIELKASHKSLENAYKYNLSDYRTTIPQIFWHNALIILSNGSKSRVGSMTAGWEHFAEWKKIDDEGEEGLVSLETIIRGVCQPSRLLDLVENFTLYSEAEGETTKLLAKNHQFLGVNRAIEATEKIKDNQGKLGVFWHTQGSGKSFSMVFFSQKVLRKLPGNWTFVIVTDREDLDGQIYRNFTSTGAVLEDEKSVRAQSAEHLKTLLNSEDHRYLFTLIQKFRTDVGETYPKLSDRSDIIVITDEAHRSQYDQFALNMRNALPNAAFIGFTGTPLMAGEERTKQVFGDYVSIYNFKQSIDDGNTVPLYYENRIPELQLTNPNLTDDMAGIIDSAELDEDQEQKIEREFSREYQLITREDRLERIAEDIVAHFMGRGVLAKAMVISIDKATAVRMYNKVQKHWRTAIERLQKELNAADSADRPEVEKRLRFFQETDTAVVVSQSQNEIEEFKKKGLDIAAHRKRMVKEDLEKKFKKSDDPLRIVFVCAMWITGFDVPSCSTIYLDKPMKNHTLMQTIARANRVWREKQNGLIVDYVGIFRNLQKALAIYGTTKGGAKQGELPIKDKLELVKLLRQAIQETAVFCRDRGVDVEAIRDSSGFQREKLKDDAVATFVIDDKTRRRFMESAGYVEKLFKSLLPDPAANEFGAIRKVISVIAEKIRSEIPPADISEVMEEVAELLDKSVSTEGYVIRPSATAQNYVDLSKIDFEALREKFEKGRKPIEVQKLRGQIAQK
;
A
#
# COMPACT_ATOMS: atom_id res chain seq x y z
N MET A 1 -41.81 -14.40 23.06
CA MET A 1 -40.38 -14.02 23.03
C MET A 1 -39.60 -15.25 22.60
N THR A 2 -39.19 -15.28 21.34
CA THR A 2 -38.25 -16.30 20.82
C THR A 2 -36.88 -15.97 21.38
N TYR A 3 -36.20 -16.95 21.99
CA TYR A 3 -34.81 -16.79 22.43
C TYR A 3 -33.95 -16.57 21.19
N LEU A 4 -33.55 -15.32 20.95
CA LEU A 4 -32.54 -14.97 19.95
C LEU A 4 -31.18 -15.24 20.59
N ASP A 5 -30.43 -16.17 20.03
CA ASP A 5 -29.06 -16.43 20.42
C ASP A 5 -28.25 -15.12 20.25
N PRO A 6 -27.65 -14.57 21.33
CA PRO A 6 -26.92 -13.31 21.26
C PRO A 6 -25.75 -13.32 20.28
N ASP A 7 -25.23 -14.51 19.93
CA ASP A 7 -24.13 -14.69 18.98
C ASP A 7 -24.60 -15.02 17.55
N SER A 8 -25.92 -15.00 17.30
CA SER A 8 -26.48 -15.27 15.97
C SER A 8 -26.35 -14.09 15.00
N GLU A 9 -26.33 -14.42 13.71
CA GLU A 9 -26.32 -13.44 12.61
C GLU A 9 -27.54 -12.51 12.67
N GLY A 10 -28.71 -13.03 13.06
CA GLY A 10 -29.94 -12.23 13.21
C GLY A 10 -29.88 -11.22 14.36
N THR A 11 -29.21 -11.55 15.48
CA THR A 11 -28.98 -10.57 16.56
C THR A 11 -28.01 -9.47 16.11
N LEU A 12 -26.95 -9.83 15.39
CA LEU A 12 -26.02 -8.87 14.83
C LEU A 12 -26.71 -7.92 13.84
N GLU A 13 -27.58 -8.45 12.99
CA GLU A 13 -28.40 -7.67 12.05
C GLU A 13 -29.34 -6.71 12.78
N ALA A 14 -30.07 -7.17 13.80
CA ALA A 14 -30.96 -6.33 14.60
C ALA A 14 -30.21 -5.17 15.30
N ASN A 15 -29.05 -5.46 15.90
CA ASN A 15 -28.19 -4.44 16.51
C ASN A 15 -27.68 -3.44 15.46
N THR A 16 -27.34 -3.92 14.26
CA THR A 16 -26.91 -3.09 13.15
C THR A 16 -28.03 -2.13 12.72
N ILE A 17 -29.25 -2.63 12.57
CA ILE A 17 -30.43 -1.81 12.24
C ILE A 17 -30.67 -0.74 13.30
N GLY A 18 -30.59 -1.10 14.59
CA GLY A 18 -30.72 -0.14 15.70
C GLY A 18 -29.69 0.98 15.62
N LEU A 19 -28.43 0.66 15.30
CA LEU A 19 -27.38 1.66 15.12
C LEU A 19 -27.66 2.62 13.95
N PHE A 20 -28.20 2.12 12.84
CA PHE A 20 -28.62 2.98 11.72
C PHE A 20 -29.77 3.91 12.12
N GLN A 21 -30.73 3.42 12.90
CA GLN A 21 -31.82 4.24 13.44
C GLN A 21 -31.31 5.35 14.35
N ASP A 22 -30.31 5.06 15.21
CA ASP A 22 -29.64 6.07 16.05
C ASP A 22 -28.93 7.16 15.22
N LEU A 23 -28.46 6.80 14.02
CA LEU A 23 -27.87 7.75 13.06
C LEU A 23 -28.92 8.50 12.23
N GLY A 24 -30.21 8.27 12.46
CA GLY A 24 -31.32 8.95 11.79
C GLY A 24 -31.82 8.29 10.51
N TRP A 25 -31.48 7.03 10.27
CA TRP A 25 -32.01 6.28 9.12
C TRP A 25 -33.38 5.67 9.44
N GLY A 26 -34.31 5.74 8.48
CA GLY A 26 -35.46 4.84 8.47
C GLY A 26 -35.00 3.39 8.23
N ALA A 27 -35.75 2.40 8.70
CA ALA A 27 -35.44 1.00 8.43
C ALA A 27 -36.69 0.12 8.33
N ALA A 28 -36.63 -0.93 7.50
CA ALA A 28 -37.67 -1.95 7.45
C ALA A 28 -37.14 -3.33 7.04
N ASP A 29 -37.81 -4.38 7.56
CA ASP A 29 -37.59 -5.77 7.14
C ASP A 29 -38.36 -6.09 5.86
N CYS A 30 -37.63 -6.51 4.83
CA CYS A 30 -38.13 -6.78 3.49
C CYS A 30 -38.18 -8.28 3.16
N TYR A 31 -38.00 -9.17 4.14
CA TYR A 31 -38.01 -10.61 3.92
C TYR A 31 -39.32 -11.10 3.27
N HIS A 32 -40.45 -10.51 3.69
CA HIS A 32 -41.80 -10.76 3.17
C HIS A 32 -42.35 -9.59 2.33
N GLU A 33 -41.46 -8.87 1.63
CA GLU A 33 -41.87 -7.77 0.75
C GLU A 33 -42.96 -8.21 -0.25
N THR A 34 -43.94 -7.32 -0.45
CA THR A 34 -44.94 -7.40 -1.52
C THR A 34 -44.68 -6.32 -2.56
N PHE A 35 -45.18 -6.51 -3.79
CA PHE A 35 -44.94 -5.61 -4.91
C PHE A 35 -46.19 -4.81 -5.32
N GLY A 36 -45.96 -3.64 -5.90
CA GLY A 36 -46.94 -2.66 -6.36
C GLY A 36 -46.78 -1.30 -5.68
N THR A 37 -47.26 -0.23 -6.34
CA THR A 37 -47.24 1.16 -5.85
C THR A 37 -47.61 1.37 -4.36
N GLY A 38 -48.56 0.61 -3.83
CA GLY A 38 -49.02 0.68 -2.44
C GLY A 38 -48.22 -0.17 -1.44
N SER A 39 -47.21 -0.91 -1.89
CA SER A 39 -46.41 -1.78 -1.03
C SER A 39 -45.43 -0.98 -0.15
N LEU A 40 -44.79 -1.70 0.79
CA LEU A 40 -43.84 -1.15 1.75
C LEU A 40 -42.77 -0.29 1.05
N LEU A 41 -42.14 -0.84 0.01
CA LEU A 41 -41.10 -0.15 -0.74
C LEU A 41 -41.59 0.50 -2.04
N GLY A 42 -42.80 0.14 -2.51
CA GLY A 42 -43.36 0.66 -3.75
C GLY A 42 -42.70 0.11 -5.02
N ARG A 43 -41.96 -1.00 -4.92
CA ARG A 43 -41.38 -1.72 -6.06
C ARG A 43 -42.44 -2.53 -6.78
N GLU A 44 -42.45 -2.51 -8.11
CA GLU A 44 -43.32 -3.32 -8.97
C GLU A 44 -42.78 -4.75 -9.16
N THR A 45 -41.45 -4.92 -9.14
CA THR A 45 -40.81 -6.24 -9.25
C THR A 45 -39.56 -6.35 -8.37
N SER A 46 -39.09 -7.58 -8.14
CA SER A 46 -37.82 -7.81 -7.46
C SER A 46 -36.58 -7.49 -8.32
N GLU A 47 -36.73 -7.11 -9.59
CA GLU A 47 -35.62 -6.68 -10.45
C GLU A 47 -35.23 -5.22 -10.20
N GLN A 48 -36.20 -4.38 -9.81
CA GLN A 48 -35.97 -2.97 -9.49
C GLN A 48 -35.11 -2.85 -8.23
N VAL A 49 -33.90 -2.32 -8.37
CA VAL A 49 -33.00 -2.06 -7.23
C VAL A 49 -33.09 -0.63 -6.70
N VAL A 50 -33.75 0.26 -7.42
CA VAL A 50 -34.00 1.65 -7.01
C VAL A 50 -35.41 1.75 -6.42
N LEU A 51 -35.56 2.46 -5.32
CA LEU A 51 -36.85 2.77 -4.71
C LEU A 51 -37.45 3.99 -5.41
N GLU A 52 -38.11 3.77 -6.55
CA GLU A 52 -38.53 4.84 -7.46
C GLU A 52 -39.47 5.87 -6.81
N ARG A 53 -40.36 5.42 -5.91
CA ARG A 53 -41.29 6.30 -5.19
C ARG A 53 -40.52 7.31 -4.33
N GLN A 54 -39.52 6.84 -3.59
CA GLN A 54 -38.65 7.66 -2.74
C GLN A 54 -37.75 8.55 -3.59
N LEU A 55 -37.21 8.04 -4.69
CA LEU A 55 -36.40 8.81 -5.63
C LEU A 55 -37.18 10.00 -6.20
N ARG A 56 -38.35 9.77 -6.79
CA ARG A 56 -39.17 10.85 -7.36
C ARG A 56 -39.58 11.89 -6.31
N ALA A 57 -39.95 11.45 -5.10
CA ALA A 57 -40.28 12.35 -4.00
C ALA A 57 -39.07 13.21 -3.59
N ALA A 58 -37.88 12.63 -3.52
CA ALA A 58 -36.64 13.35 -3.21
C ALA A 58 -36.27 14.35 -4.31
N LEU A 59 -36.33 13.95 -5.58
CA LEU A 59 -36.04 14.84 -6.71
C LEU A 59 -36.97 16.06 -6.71
N LEU A 60 -38.27 15.87 -6.46
CA LEU A 60 -39.23 16.97 -6.31
C LEU A 60 -38.86 17.90 -5.14
N LYS A 61 -38.55 17.32 -3.97
CA LYS A 61 -38.18 18.09 -2.76
C LYS A 61 -36.92 18.91 -2.97
N LEU A 62 -35.91 18.36 -3.64
CA LEU A 62 -34.60 18.98 -3.80
C LEU A 62 -34.57 20.07 -4.87
N ASN A 63 -35.57 20.14 -5.74
CA ASN A 63 -35.58 21.01 -6.92
C ASN A 63 -36.89 21.84 -7.03
N PRO A 64 -37.20 22.72 -6.03
CA PRO A 64 -38.42 23.53 -6.05
C PRO A 64 -38.32 24.61 -7.13
N GLY A 65 -38.82 24.31 -8.34
CA GLY A 65 -38.78 25.22 -9.49
C GLY A 65 -38.36 24.58 -10.81
N ILE A 66 -37.96 23.31 -10.77
CA ILE A 66 -37.70 22.50 -11.97
C ILE A 66 -39.01 21.88 -12.47
N SER A 67 -39.15 21.73 -13.78
CA SER A 67 -40.39 21.21 -14.38
C SER A 67 -40.66 19.76 -13.99
N PRO A 68 -41.93 19.34 -13.79
CA PRO A 68 -42.25 17.94 -13.50
C PRO A 68 -41.72 16.96 -14.55
N LEU A 69 -41.76 17.37 -15.83
CA LEU A 69 -41.20 16.59 -16.94
C LEU A 69 -39.68 16.38 -16.77
N ALA A 70 -38.92 17.41 -16.38
CA ALA A 70 -37.49 17.26 -16.13
C ALA A 70 -37.20 16.31 -14.97
N ILE A 71 -38.01 16.35 -13.90
CA ILE A 71 -37.90 15.41 -12.78
C ILE A 71 -38.16 13.97 -13.26
N ASP A 72 -39.18 13.75 -14.08
CA ASP A 72 -39.51 12.42 -14.57
C ASP A 72 -38.42 11.87 -15.50
N LEU A 73 -37.92 12.67 -16.43
CA LEU A 73 -36.80 12.30 -17.32
C LEU A 73 -35.51 12.06 -16.54
N ALA A 74 -35.25 12.83 -15.47
CA ALA A 74 -34.09 12.60 -14.62
C ALA A 74 -34.20 11.29 -13.83
N ALA A 75 -35.39 10.96 -13.31
CA ALA A 75 -35.64 9.68 -12.67
C ALA A 75 -35.43 8.52 -13.65
N GLU A 76 -35.95 8.64 -14.87
CA GLU A 76 -35.74 7.64 -15.94
C GLU A 76 -34.26 7.44 -16.25
N GLU A 77 -33.48 8.51 -16.40
CA GLU A 77 -32.04 8.40 -16.69
C GLU A 77 -31.25 7.75 -15.54
N LEU A 78 -31.66 7.95 -14.28
CA LEU A 78 -31.07 7.30 -13.10
C LEU A 78 -31.42 5.81 -12.98
N ILE A 79 -32.58 5.40 -13.50
CA ILE A 79 -33.08 4.01 -13.43
C ILE A 79 -32.70 3.20 -14.67
N LYS A 80 -32.41 3.88 -15.78
CA LYS A 80 -32.08 3.29 -17.08
C LYS A 80 -31.09 2.12 -16.98
N ASP A 81 -31.42 1.07 -17.72
CA ASP A 81 -30.59 -0.12 -17.83
C ASP A 81 -29.19 0.22 -18.37
N ARG A 82 -28.17 -0.29 -17.69
CA ARG A 82 -26.75 -0.09 -18.03
C ARG A 82 -26.01 -1.41 -18.20
N SER A 83 -26.73 -2.50 -18.44
CA SER A 83 -26.16 -3.85 -18.60
C SER A 83 -25.16 -3.97 -19.77
N VAL A 84 -25.28 -3.11 -20.79
CA VAL A 84 -24.37 -3.04 -21.95
C VAL A 84 -23.00 -2.47 -21.57
N LEU A 85 -22.91 -1.66 -20.51
CA LEU A 85 -21.65 -1.13 -20.00
C LEU A 85 -20.96 -2.15 -19.09
N SER A 86 -19.65 -2.04 -18.94
CA SER A 86 -18.99 -2.77 -17.85
C SER A 86 -19.51 -2.25 -16.49
N PRO A 87 -19.62 -3.09 -15.45
CA PRO A 87 -20.23 -2.68 -14.18
C PRO A 87 -19.60 -1.43 -13.55
N VAL A 88 -18.28 -1.29 -13.65
CA VAL A 88 -17.57 -0.11 -13.15
C VAL A 88 -17.86 1.14 -13.97
N ARG A 89 -18.04 1.02 -15.29
CA ARG A 89 -18.41 2.15 -16.16
C ARG A 89 -19.85 2.59 -15.93
N ALA A 90 -20.78 1.63 -15.76
CA ALA A 90 -22.14 1.91 -15.33
C ALA A 90 -22.15 2.69 -14.01
N ASN A 91 -21.33 2.25 -13.05
CA ASN A 91 -21.21 2.92 -11.76
C ASN A 91 -20.58 4.32 -11.85
N GLN A 92 -19.56 4.49 -12.69
CA GLN A 92 -18.95 5.79 -12.96
C GLN A 92 -19.93 6.77 -13.61
N ASP A 93 -20.75 6.28 -14.55
CA ASP A 93 -21.77 7.08 -15.23
C ASP A 93 -22.82 7.59 -14.24
N ILE A 94 -23.40 6.69 -13.43
CA ILE A 94 -24.33 7.06 -12.35
C ILE A 94 -23.67 8.04 -11.38
N TYR A 95 -22.44 7.78 -10.93
CA TYR A 95 -21.76 8.67 -10.00
C TYR A 95 -21.65 10.11 -10.51
N LYS A 96 -21.38 10.31 -11.81
CA LYS A 96 -21.37 11.65 -12.42
C LYS A 96 -22.75 12.30 -12.34
N LEU A 97 -23.82 11.55 -12.61
CA LEU A 97 -25.20 12.05 -12.47
C LEU A 97 -25.54 12.43 -11.03
N LEU A 98 -25.10 11.64 -10.05
CA LEU A 98 -25.29 11.96 -8.62
C LEU A 98 -24.57 13.27 -8.26
N ARG A 99 -23.31 13.38 -8.64
CA ARG A 99 -22.42 14.49 -8.26
C ARG A 99 -22.78 15.79 -8.98
N ASP A 100 -22.96 15.74 -10.30
CA ASP A 100 -23.11 16.91 -11.16
C ASP A 100 -24.58 17.29 -11.43
N GLY A 101 -25.51 16.41 -11.04
CA GLY A 101 -26.93 16.51 -11.39
C GLY A 101 -27.25 15.96 -12.78
N VAL A 102 -28.51 15.62 -13.00
CA VAL A 102 -28.99 15.12 -14.30
C VAL A 102 -29.35 16.29 -15.19
N ARG A 103 -28.68 16.41 -16.33
CA ARG A 103 -28.93 17.47 -17.32
C ARG A 103 -30.03 17.01 -18.28
N VAL A 104 -31.19 17.65 -18.22
CA VAL A 104 -32.36 17.30 -19.02
C VAL A 104 -32.68 18.41 -20.02
N PRO A 105 -32.67 18.14 -21.34
CA PRO A 105 -33.15 19.10 -22.33
C PRO A 105 -34.69 19.16 -22.29
N ILE A 106 -35.23 20.36 -22.09
CA ILE A 106 -36.66 20.65 -22.08
C ILE A 106 -36.97 21.65 -23.18
N ARG A 107 -37.96 21.32 -24.02
CA ARG A 107 -38.48 22.22 -25.05
C ARG A 107 -39.50 23.17 -24.42
N ARG A 108 -39.27 24.47 -24.56
CA ARG A 108 -40.15 25.52 -24.06
C ARG A 108 -41.28 25.81 -25.06
N ASP A 109 -42.30 26.53 -24.59
CA ASP A 109 -43.46 26.94 -25.38
C ASP A 109 -43.11 27.82 -26.59
N ASP A 110 -41.91 28.42 -26.62
CA ASP A 110 -41.37 29.23 -27.72
C ASP A 110 -40.51 28.44 -28.72
N ASP A 111 -40.56 27.11 -28.64
CA ASP A 111 -39.81 26.16 -29.47
C ASP A 111 -38.28 26.17 -29.26
N GLN A 112 -37.80 26.83 -28.20
CA GLN A 112 -36.39 26.81 -27.81
C GLN A 112 -36.10 25.66 -26.83
N GLU A 113 -34.93 25.02 -26.98
CA GLU A 113 -34.44 24.05 -26.02
C GLU A 113 -33.71 24.76 -24.87
N SER A 114 -34.07 24.41 -23.64
CA SER A 114 -33.34 24.80 -22.43
C SER A 114 -32.91 23.57 -21.66
N ILE A 115 -31.73 23.62 -21.04
CA ILE A 115 -31.24 22.51 -20.20
C ILE A 115 -31.60 22.83 -18.75
N GLU A 116 -32.42 21.98 -18.14
CA GLU A 116 -32.66 21.97 -16.70
C GLU A 116 -31.70 20.98 -16.04
N VAL A 117 -31.10 21.34 -14.90
CA VAL A 117 -30.19 20.47 -14.16
C VAL A 117 -30.90 20.02 -12.89
N VAL A 118 -31.24 18.74 -12.81
CA VAL A 118 -31.93 18.13 -11.68
C VAL A 118 -30.91 17.66 -10.65
N ARG A 119 -30.92 18.25 -9.46
CA ARG A 119 -30.09 17.82 -8.33
C ARG A 119 -30.63 16.51 -7.75
N VAL A 120 -29.75 15.53 -7.55
CA VAL A 120 -30.12 14.19 -7.05
C VAL A 120 -29.89 14.05 -5.54
N ILE A 121 -28.81 14.66 -5.03
CA ILE A 121 -28.41 14.63 -3.62
C ILE A 121 -28.13 16.07 -3.17
N ASP A 122 -28.57 16.41 -1.97
CA ASP A 122 -28.14 17.63 -1.28
C ASP A 122 -26.85 17.34 -0.50
N TRP A 123 -25.71 17.69 -1.09
CA TRP A 123 -24.39 17.41 -0.52
C TRP A 123 -24.03 18.28 0.69
N ASP A 124 -24.70 19.42 0.86
CA ASP A 124 -24.33 20.43 1.86
C ASP A 124 -25.21 20.35 3.10
N GLU A 125 -26.50 20.01 2.94
CA GLU A 125 -27.42 19.79 4.05
C GLU A 125 -27.93 18.34 4.06
N PRO A 126 -27.26 17.42 4.80
CA PRO A 126 -27.62 16.00 4.81
C PRO A 126 -29.09 15.76 5.14
N ARG A 127 -29.70 16.56 6.04
CA ARG A 127 -31.09 16.39 6.48
C ARG A 127 -32.13 16.61 5.36
N ASN A 128 -31.73 17.21 4.25
CA ASN A 128 -32.60 17.36 3.09
C ASN A 128 -32.79 16.05 2.32
N ASN A 129 -31.88 15.08 2.48
CA ASN A 129 -31.95 13.77 1.86
C ASN A 129 -32.75 12.77 2.73
N ASP A 130 -33.32 11.77 2.07
CA ASP A 130 -33.95 10.62 2.70
C ASP A 130 -32.94 9.48 2.86
N PHE A 131 -32.85 8.90 4.06
CA PHE A 131 -31.95 7.80 4.39
C PHE A 131 -32.75 6.61 4.88
N PHE A 132 -32.64 5.47 4.19
CA PHE A 132 -33.44 4.29 4.47
C PHE A 132 -32.62 3.00 4.39
N LEU A 133 -32.74 2.12 5.37
CA LEU A 133 -32.07 0.82 5.42
C LEU A 133 -33.10 -0.31 5.19
N ALA A 134 -32.97 -1.03 4.10
CA ALA A 134 -33.73 -2.27 3.89
C ALA A 134 -32.93 -3.46 4.43
N SER A 135 -33.55 -4.25 5.29
CA SER A 135 -33.01 -5.55 5.70
C SER A 135 -33.65 -6.69 4.91
N GLN A 136 -32.92 -7.78 4.71
CA GLN A 136 -33.40 -8.97 3.98
C GLN A 136 -33.93 -8.65 2.57
N PHE A 137 -33.22 -7.78 1.84
CA PHE A 137 -33.68 -7.22 0.57
C PHE A 137 -33.48 -8.19 -0.60
N TRP A 138 -34.58 -8.55 -1.25
CA TRP A 138 -34.57 -9.50 -2.37
C TRP A 138 -34.40 -8.83 -3.73
N ILE A 139 -33.50 -9.38 -4.54
CA ILE A 139 -33.14 -8.88 -5.88
C ILE A 139 -33.14 -10.04 -6.87
N SER A 140 -33.84 -9.88 -7.98
CA SER A 140 -33.78 -10.80 -9.12
C SER A 140 -32.79 -10.28 -10.16
N GLY A 141 -31.91 -11.15 -10.65
CA GLY A 141 -31.11 -10.92 -11.86
C GLY A 141 -31.23 -12.11 -12.80
N ASP A 142 -30.44 -12.10 -13.88
CA ASP A 142 -30.55 -13.06 -14.98
C ASP A 142 -30.38 -14.53 -14.55
N TYR A 143 -29.61 -14.76 -13.49
CA TYR A 143 -29.27 -16.09 -12.97
C TYR A 143 -30.09 -16.50 -11.74
N GLY A 144 -31.14 -15.73 -11.41
CA GLY A 144 -32.06 -16.02 -10.32
C GLY A 144 -32.09 -14.94 -9.25
N ARG A 145 -32.70 -15.29 -8.11
CA ARG A 145 -32.97 -14.35 -7.02
C ARG A 145 -31.93 -14.48 -5.91
N LYS A 146 -31.42 -13.36 -5.42
CA LYS A 146 -30.51 -13.25 -4.29
C LYS A 146 -31.12 -12.39 -3.19
N ARG A 147 -30.69 -12.60 -1.96
CA ARG A 147 -31.09 -11.83 -0.79
C ARG A 147 -29.87 -11.13 -0.23
N ALA A 148 -29.87 -9.81 -0.26
CA ALA A 148 -28.88 -9.01 0.45
C ALA A 148 -29.29 -8.89 1.92
N ASP A 149 -28.33 -8.95 2.83
CA ASP A 149 -28.61 -8.82 4.26
C ASP A 149 -29.11 -7.41 4.57
N LEU A 150 -28.37 -6.38 4.16
CA LEU A 150 -28.69 -4.99 4.43
C LEU A 150 -28.30 -4.10 3.24
N VAL A 151 -29.23 -3.25 2.79
CA VAL A 151 -29.00 -2.27 1.72
C VAL A 151 -29.44 -0.89 2.19
N GLY A 152 -28.50 0.05 2.21
CA GLY A 152 -28.74 1.44 2.56
C GLY A 152 -29.00 2.31 1.34
N PHE A 153 -30.12 3.02 1.37
CA PHE A 153 -30.61 3.90 0.33
C PHE A 153 -30.46 5.37 0.73
N VAL A 154 -30.06 6.20 -0.23
CA VAL A 154 -30.12 7.67 -0.14
C VAL A 154 -30.99 8.17 -1.26
N ASN A 155 -32.08 8.88 -0.93
CA ASN A 155 -33.07 9.33 -1.92
C ASN A 155 -33.56 8.19 -2.83
N GLY A 156 -33.76 6.99 -2.26
CA GLY A 156 -34.18 5.79 -2.99
C GLY A 156 -33.10 5.09 -3.82
N LEU A 157 -31.85 5.56 -3.82
CA LEU A 157 -30.73 4.94 -4.56
C LEU A 157 -29.87 4.05 -3.65
N PRO A 158 -29.52 2.80 -4.03
CA PRO A 158 -28.81 1.85 -3.17
C PRO A 158 -27.31 2.17 -3.08
N LEU A 159 -26.92 3.10 -2.21
CA LEU A 159 -25.52 3.55 -2.09
C LEU A 159 -24.68 2.67 -1.16
N VAL A 160 -25.28 1.99 -0.18
CA VAL A 160 -24.55 1.19 0.81
C VAL A 160 -24.98 -0.27 0.71
N PHE A 161 -24.03 -1.18 0.59
CA PHE A 161 -24.29 -2.62 0.63
C PHE A 161 -23.58 -3.22 1.84
N ILE A 162 -24.27 -3.98 2.67
CA ILE A 162 -23.69 -4.59 3.87
C ILE A 162 -23.99 -6.08 3.87
N GLU A 163 -22.93 -6.88 3.96
CA GLU A 163 -23.01 -8.33 4.11
C GLU A 163 -22.55 -8.70 5.53
N LEU A 164 -23.41 -9.43 6.24
CA LEU A 164 -23.14 -9.92 7.59
C LEU A 164 -22.82 -11.41 7.56
N LYS A 165 -22.03 -11.84 8.54
CA LYS A 165 -21.75 -13.26 8.82
C LYS A 165 -21.80 -13.48 10.31
N ALA A 166 -22.17 -14.69 10.71
CA ALA A 166 -21.97 -15.12 12.09
C ALA A 166 -20.52 -14.90 12.56
N SER A 167 -20.35 -14.47 13.82
CA SER A 167 -19.08 -14.02 14.41
C SER A 167 -17.90 -14.99 14.26
N HIS A 168 -18.20 -16.28 14.23
CA HIS A 168 -17.24 -17.38 14.14
C HIS A 168 -16.90 -17.81 12.69
N LYS A 169 -17.39 -17.09 11.66
CA LYS A 169 -17.03 -17.31 10.25
C LYS A 169 -15.96 -16.31 9.80
N SER A 170 -15.09 -16.77 8.88
CA SER A 170 -14.09 -15.91 8.25
C SER A 170 -14.76 -14.83 7.40
N LEU A 171 -14.35 -13.58 7.61
CA LEU A 171 -14.84 -12.44 6.83
C LEU A 171 -14.45 -12.52 5.35
N GLU A 172 -13.31 -13.15 5.05
CA GLU A 172 -12.84 -13.36 3.67
C GLU A 172 -13.81 -14.23 2.87
N ASN A 173 -14.56 -15.12 3.53
CA ASN A 173 -15.58 -15.93 2.88
C ASN A 173 -16.75 -15.07 2.39
N ALA A 174 -17.12 -14.00 3.12
CA ALA A 174 -18.14 -13.05 2.66
C ALA A 174 -17.69 -12.35 1.37
N TYR A 175 -16.40 -12.03 1.25
CA TYR A 175 -15.85 -11.49 0.01
C TYR A 175 -15.86 -12.54 -1.11
N LYS A 176 -15.22 -13.70 -0.87
CA LYS A 176 -14.97 -14.71 -1.91
C LYS A 176 -16.25 -15.35 -2.45
N TYR A 177 -17.19 -15.68 -1.59
CA TYR A 177 -18.35 -16.49 -1.95
C TYR A 177 -19.65 -15.69 -2.08
N ASN A 178 -19.87 -14.66 -1.27
CA ASN A 178 -21.10 -13.86 -1.34
C ASN A 178 -20.93 -12.68 -2.30
N LEU A 179 -19.96 -11.79 -2.03
CA LEU A 179 -19.80 -10.59 -2.85
C LEU A 179 -19.40 -10.91 -4.30
N SER A 180 -18.49 -11.86 -4.53
CA SER A 180 -18.14 -12.29 -5.91
C SER A 180 -19.34 -12.84 -6.68
N ASP A 181 -20.23 -13.56 -6.01
CA ASP A 181 -21.45 -14.10 -6.60
C ASP A 181 -22.46 -12.98 -6.90
N TYR A 182 -22.69 -12.05 -5.98
CA TYR A 182 -23.57 -10.90 -6.21
C TYR A 182 -23.09 -10.01 -7.36
N ARG A 183 -21.78 -9.79 -7.48
CA ARG A 183 -21.19 -9.02 -8.60
C ARG A 183 -21.54 -9.60 -9.97
N THR A 184 -21.84 -10.89 -10.04
CA THR A 184 -22.17 -11.60 -11.29
C THR A 184 -23.67 -11.82 -11.45
N THR A 185 -24.37 -12.17 -10.36
CA THR A 185 -25.77 -12.59 -10.39
C THR A 185 -26.77 -11.45 -10.27
N ILE A 186 -26.40 -10.37 -9.58
CA ILE A 186 -27.22 -9.16 -9.42
C ILE A 186 -26.37 -7.90 -9.63
N PRO A 187 -25.66 -7.75 -10.78
CA PRO A 187 -24.73 -6.66 -11.02
C PRO A 187 -25.38 -5.26 -10.94
N GLN A 188 -26.69 -5.17 -11.18
CA GLN A 188 -27.43 -3.92 -11.24
C GLN A 188 -27.49 -3.16 -9.91
N ILE A 189 -27.44 -3.83 -8.76
CA ILE A 189 -27.35 -3.13 -7.46
C ILE A 189 -26.05 -2.34 -7.33
N PHE A 190 -24.99 -2.80 -8.01
CA PHE A 190 -23.69 -2.16 -7.98
C PHE A 190 -23.55 -1.01 -8.99
N TRP A 191 -24.57 -0.69 -9.79
CA TRP A 191 -24.52 0.51 -10.64
C TRP A 191 -24.64 1.79 -9.82
N HIS A 192 -25.35 1.79 -8.69
CA HIS A 192 -25.46 2.97 -7.82
C HIS A 192 -24.56 2.88 -6.59
N ASN A 193 -24.11 1.68 -6.24
CA ASN A 193 -23.35 1.41 -5.02
C ASN A 193 -22.15 2.37 -4.84
N ALA A 194 -22.09 3.03 -3.69
CA ALA A 194 -20.97 3.86 -3.27
C ALA A 194 -19.91 3.03 -2.54
N LEU A 195 -20.32 2.29 -1.51
CA LEU A 195 -19.43 1.51 -0.65
C LEU A 195 -20.05 0.16 -0.23
N ILE A 196 -19.18 -0.77 0.13
CA ILE A 196 -19.53 -2.12 0.58
C ILE A 196 -18.91 -2.36 1.94
N ILE A 197 -19.71 -2.78 2.92
CA ILE A 197 -19.26 -3.19 4.24
C ILE A 197 -19.41 -4.71 4.35
N LEU A 198 -18.33 -5.38 4.72
CA LEU A 198 -18.35 -6.78 5.11
C LEU A 198 -18.10 -6.85 6.61
N SER A 199 -18.95 -7.57 7.36
CA SER A 199 -18.72 -7.74 8.79
C SER A 199 -19.11 -9.11 9.33
N ASN A 200 -18.42 -9.53 10.39
CA ASN A 200 -18.90 -10.60 11.28
C ASN A 200 -19.11 -10.08 12.72
N GLY A 201 -19.30 -8.77 12.89
CA GLY A 201 -19.37 -8.08 14.18
C GLY A 201 -17.99 -7.75 14.75
N SER A 202 -17.14 -8.77 14.92
CA SER A 202 -15.79 -8.60 15.51
C SER A 202 -14.76 -8.00 14.55
N LYS A 203 -14.88 -8.31 13.26
CA LYS A 203 -14.06 -7.78 12.18
C LYS A 203 -14.97 -7.17 11.15
N SER A 204 -14.62 -5.96 10.72
CA SER A 204 -15.39 -5.21 9.74
C SER A 204 -14.45 -4.53 8.76
N ARG A 205 -14.79 -4.60 7.48
CA ARG A 205 -14.01 -3.96 6.41
C ARG A 205 -14.91 -3.25 5.43
N VAL A 206 -14.44 -2.12 4.91
CA VAL A 206 -15.11 -1.33 3.87
C VAL A 206 -14.27 -1.31 2.60
N GLY A 207 -14.94 -1.37 1.45
CA GLY A 207 -14.30 -1.33 0.14
C GLY A 207 -15.25 -0.86 -0.95
N SER A 208 -14.74 -0.78 -2.18
CA SER A 208 -15.54 -0.46 -3.37
C SER A 208 -15.95 -1.72 -4.14
N MET A 209 -16.86 -1.56 -5.10
CA MET A 209 -17.32 -2.67 -5.94
C MET A 209 -16.21 -3.32 -6.79
N THR A 210 -15.11 -2.63 -7.07
CA THR A 210 -13.96 -3.18 -7.82
C THR A 210 -12.78 -3.55 -6.93
N ALA A 211 -12.85 -3.29 -5.62
CA ALA A 211 -11.76 -3.57 -4.71
C ALA A 211 -11.51 -5.08 -4.57
N GLY A 212 -10.24 -5.47 -4.66
CA GLY A 212 -9.72 -6.76 -4.21
C GLY A 212 -9.77 -6.87 -2.69
N TRP A 213 -9.67 -8.10 -2.15
CA TRP A 213 -9.73 -8.36 -0.71
C TRP A 213 -8.67 -7.57 0.09
N GLU A 214 -7.48 -7.41 -0.48
CA GLU A 214 -6.36 -6.63 0.07
C GLU A 214 -6.64 -5.12 0.15
N HIS A 215 -7.68 -4.64 -0.54
CA HIS A 215 -8.09 -3.24 -0.56
C HIS A 215 -9.35 -2.97 0.26
N PHE A 216 -10.00 -4.01 0.79
CA PHE A 216 -11.00 -3.88 1.85
C PHE A 216 -10.30 -3.53 3.15
N ALA A 217 -10.46 -2.28 3.59
CA ALA A 217 -9.75 -1.71 4.72
C ALA A 217 -10.61 -1.68 5.99
N GLU A 218 -9.96 -1.77 7.14
CA GLU A 218 -10.61 -1.53 8.44
C GLU A 218 -10.83 -0.02 8.64
N TRP A 219 -11.90 0.34 9.34
CA TRP A 219 -12.18 1.70 9.75
C TRP A 219 -12.10 1.78 11.28
N LYS A 220 -11.01 2.36 11.79
CA LYS A 220 -10.63 2.24 13.20
C LYS A 220 -10.97 3.47 14.04
N LYS A 221 -11.10 4.64 13.41
CA LYS A 221 -11.28 5.94 14.07
C LYS A 221 -12.44 6.69 13.44
N ILE A 222 -13.16 7.46 14.26
CA ILE A 222 -14.42 8.10 13.86
C ILE A 222 -14.20 9.60 13.63
N ASP A 223 -13.75 10.33 14.65
CA ASP A 223 -13.66 11.79 14.64
C ASP A 223 -12.20 12.28 14.46
N ASP A 224 -11.25 11.67 15.16
CA ASP A 224 -9.88 12.17 15.26
C ASP A 224 -8.79 11.09 15.05
N GLU A 225 -7.66 11.49 14.45
CA GLU A 225 -6.51 10.60 14.25
C GLU A 225 -5.83 10.16 15.56
N GLY A 226 -6.05 10.86 16.67
CA GLY A 226 -5.56 10.55 18.00
C GLY A 226 -6.38 9.52 18.78
N GLU A 227 -7.56 9.13 18.28
CA GLU A 227 -8.40 8.11 18.91
C GLU A 227 -7.70 6.75 19.00
N GLU A 228 -8.02 6.00 20.05
CA GLU A 228 -7.66 4.59 20.13
C GLU A 228 -8.44 3.83 19.04
N GLY A 229 -7.71 3.23 18.11
CA GLY A 229 -8.33 2.56 16.97
C GLY A 229 -9.08 1.30 17.39
N LEU A 230 -10.39 1.25 17.20
CA LEU A 230 -11.24 0.13 17.58
C LEU A 230 -11.91 -0.48 16.35
N VAL A 231 -11.54 -1.71 16.01
CA VAL A 231 -12.13 -2.45 14.88
C VAL A 231 -13.45 -3.06 15.34
N SER A 232 -14.58 -2.45 14.97
CA SER A 232 -15.90 -3.00 15.24
C SER A 232 -16.89 -2.63 14.13
N LEU A 233 -18.00 -3.37 14.04
CA LEU A 233 -19.13 -2.99 13.19
C LEU A 233 -19.73 -1.63 13.58
N GLU A 234 -19.73 -1.28 14.87
CA GLU A 234 -20.19 0.03 15.31
C GLU A 234 -19.29 1.15 14.79
N THR A 235 -17.97 1.01 14.95
CA THR A 235 -16.99 2.01 14.52
C THR A 235 -17.10 2.28 13.02
N ILE A 236 -17.22 1.24 12.19
CA ILE A 236 -17.32 1.41 10.74
C ILE A 236 -18.63 2.09 10.36
N ILE A 237 -19.77 1.70 10.94
CA ILE A 237 -21.07 2.31 10.63
C ILE A 237 -21.10 3.78 11.05
N ARG A 238 -20.65 4.12 12.26
CA ARG A 238 -20.55 5.52 12.69
C ARG A 238 -19.54 6.32 11.84
N GLY A 239 -18.46 5.66 11.43
CA GLY A 239 -17.38 6.25 10.64
C GLY A 239 -17.72 6.50 9.18
N VAL A 240 -18.54 5.66 8.55
CA VAL A 240 -18.84 5.77 7.10
C VAL A 240 -20.32 5.93 6.74
N CYS A 241 -21.26 5.61 7.63
CA CYS A 241 -22.70 5.65 7.37
C CYS A 241 -23.45 6.77 8.13
N GLN A 242 -22.77 7.54 8.99
CA GLN A 242 -23.36 8.79 9.49
C GLN A 242 -23.68 9.70 8.29
N PRO A 243 -24.90 10.27 8.17
CA PRO A 243 -25.36 10.97 6.97
C PRO A 243 -24.35 11.96 6.37
N SER A 244 -23.79 12.87 7.16
CA SER A 244 -22.80 13.84 6.69
C SER A 244 -21.51 13.19 6.16
N ARG A 245 -21.03 12.13 6.82
CA ARG A 245 -19.82 11.40 6.41
C ARG A 245 -20.04 10.57 5.17
N LEU A 246 -21.19 9.90 5.07
CA LEU A 246 -21.54 9.11 3.90
C LEU A 246 -21.59 10.00 2.66
N LEU A 247 -22.27 11.14 2.75
CA LEU A 247 -22.37 12.08 1.64
C LEU A 247 -21.00 12.65 1.25
N ASP A 248 -20.17 13.02 2.23
CA ASP A 248 -18.81 13.49 1.97
C ASP A 248 -17.94 12.39 1.33
N LEU A 249 -18.05 11.14 1.80
CA LEU A 249 -17.34 10.00 1.23
C LEU A 249 -17.72 9.76 -0.23
N VAL A 250 -19.02 9.81 -0.52
CA VAL A 250 -19.55 9.64 -1.88
C VAL A 250 -19.06 10.77 -2.78
N GLU A 251 -19.29 12.03 -2.42
CA GLU A 251 -18.98 13.19 -3.26
C GLU A 251 -17.47 13.42 -3.44
N ASN A 252 -16.70 13.31 -2.36
CA ASN A 252 -15.34 13.84 -2.29
C ASN A 252 -14.26 12.79 -2.16
N PHE A 253 -14.60 11.57 -1.72
CA PHE A 253 -13.64 10.51 -1.47
C PHE A 253 -13.86 9.25 -2.33
N THR A 254 -14.57 9.43 -3.44
CA THR A 254 -14.72 8.44 -4.51
C THR A 254 -14.00 8.91 -5.77
N LEU A 255 -13.09 8.08 -6.29
CA LEU A 255 -12.38 8.30 -7.56
C LEU A 255 -12.54 7.10 -8.49
N TYR A 256 -12.42 7.34 -9.79
CA TYR A 256 -12.33 6.29 -10.80
C TYR A 256 -10.99 6.47 -11.50
N SER A 257 -10.13 5.47 -11.40
CA SER A 257 -8.84 5.49 -12.08
C SER A 257 -8.95 4.68 -13.37
N GLU A 258 -8.57 5.29 -14.49
CA GLU A 258 -8.39 4.64 -15.79
C GLU A 258 -6.89 4.44 -15.99
N ALA A 259 -6.38 3.31 -15.52
CA ALA A 259 -4.96 2.96 -15.63
C ALA A 259 -4.81 1.69 -16.47
N GLU A 260 -3.88 1.71 -17.43
CA GLU A 260 -3.51 0.54 -18.25
C GLU A 260 -4.70 -0.13 -18.99
N GLY A 261 -5.76 0.62 -19.29
CA GLY A 261 -6.96 0.12 -19.97
C GLY A 261 -8.01 -0.50 -19.06
N GLU A 262 -7.77 -0.54 -17.75
CA GLU A 262 -8.73 -0.98 -16.74
C GLU A 262 -9.31 0.24 -15.99
N THR A 263 -10.61 0.20 -15.70
CA THR A 263 -11.28 1.21 -14.87
C THR A 263 -11.51 0.62 -13.49
N THR A 264 -11.00 1.29 -12.45
CA THR A 264 -11.15 0.85 -11.06
C THR A 264 -11.78 1.96 -10.24
N LYS A 265 -12.79 1.63 -9.43
CA LYS A 265 -13.35 2.52 -8.42
C LYS A 265 -12.50 2.47 -7.14
N LEU A 266 -12.06 3.64 -6.69
CA LEU A 266 -11.27 3.83 -5.48
C LEU A 266 -12.12 4.57 -4.43
N LEU A 267 -12.08 4.07 -3.20
CA LEU A 267 -12.68 4.69 -2.02
C LEU A 267 -11.55 5.06 -1.05
N ALA A 268 -11.61 6.24 -0.45
CA ALA A 268 -10.61 6.65 0.53
C ALA A 268 -10.62 5.75 1.77
N LYS A 269 -9.43 5.56 2.35
CA LYS A 269 -9.23 4.86 3.62
C LYS A 269 -9.36 5.83 4.80
N ASN A 270 -9.52 5.29 6.01
CA ASN A 270 -9.76 6.08 7.23
C ASN A 270 -8.73 7.21 7.44
N HIS A 271 -7.43 6.94 7.26
CA HIS A 271 -6.37 7.95 7.39
C HIS A 271 -6.41 9.04 6.30
N GLN A 272 -6.85 8.68 5.08
CA GLN A 272 -6.99 9.65 3.99
C GLN A 272 -8.19 10.56 4.22
N PHE A 273 -9.33 10.00 4.65
CA PHE A 273 -10.53 10.74 4.95
C PHE A 273 -10.31 11.77 6.06
N LEU A 274 -9.79 11.31 7.20
CA LEU A 274 -9.50 12.20 8.35
C LEU A 274 -8.44 13.24 7.99
N GLY A 275 -7.32 12.81 7.41
CA GLY A 275 -6.22 13.72 7.09
C GLY A 275 -6.60 14.81 6.09
N VAL A 276 -7.33 14.45 5.02
CA VAL A 276 -7.78 15.42 4.02
C VAL A 276 -8.79 16.38 4.62
N ASN A 277 -9.72 15.91 5.45
CA ASN A 277 -10.68 16.79 6.11
C ASN A 277 -9.99 17.81 7.04
N ARG A 278 -8.95 17.42 7.77
CA ARG A 278 -8.12 18.36 8.55
C ARG A 278 -7.41 19.38 7.64
N ALA A 279 -6.93 18.96 6.47
CA ALA A 279 -6.35 19.88 5.49
C ALA A 279 -7.38 20.85 4.90
N ILE A 280 -8.62 20.43 4.71
CA ILE A 280 -9.75 21.31 4.33
C ILE A 280 -10.03 22.32 5.43
N GLU A 281 -10.13 21.89 6.70
CA GLU A 281 -10.31 22.82 7.84
C GLU A 281 -9.17 23.84 7.95
N ALA A 282 -7.93 23.44 7.65
CA ALA A 282 -6.80 24.36 7.59
C ALA A 282 -6.93 25.35 6.42
N THR A 283 -7.50 24.92 5.30
CA THR A 283 -7.75 25.77 4.12
C THR A 283 -8.90 26.75 4.36
N GLU A 284 -9.94 26.37 5.10
CA GLU A 284 -11.00 27.30 5.52
C GLU A 284 -10.45 28.44 6.40
N LYS A 285 -9.37 28.16 7.15
CA LYS A 285 -8.66 29.10 8.03
C LYS A 285 -7.41 29.71 7.39
N ILE A 286 -7.31 29.73 6.05
CA ILE A 286 -6.14 30.17 5.28
C ILE A 286 -5.62 31.57 5.65
N LYS A 287 -6.51 32.48 6.07
CA LYS A 287 -6.12 33.83 6.51
C LYS A 287 -5.47 33.80 7.89
N ASP A 288 -6.03 33.02 8.82
CA ASP A 288 -5.58 32.95 10.21
C ASP A 288 -4.24 32.23 10.34
N ASN A 289 -4.03 31.20 9.52
CA ASN A 289 -2.76 30.46 9.48
C ASN A 289 -1.71 31.09 8.55
N GLN A 290 -1.98 32.26 7.96
CA GLN A 290 -1.07 32.97 7.05
C GLN A 290 -0.62 32.09 5.86
N GLY A 291 -1.54 31.31 5.30
CA GLY A 291 -1.29 30.40 4.18
C GLY A 291 -0.55 29.11 4.55
N LYS A 292 -0.40 28.79 5.84
CA LYS A 292 0.30 27.58 6.32
C LYS A 292 -0.70 26.45 6.60
N LEU A 293 -0.91 25.57 5.63
CA LEU A 293 -1.93 24.51 5.72
C LEU A 293 -1.46 23.26 6.49
N GLY A 294 -0.17 23.17 6.76
CA GLY A 294 0.45 22.13 7.58
C GLY A 294 1.26 21.11 6.79
N VAL A 295 1.82 20.15 7.52
CA VAL A 295 2.56 19.00 6.97
C VAL A 295 1.72 17.73 7.06
N PHE A 296 1.48 17.12 5.91
CA PHE A 296 0.75 15.87 5.72
C PHE A 296 1.76 14.71 5.66
N TRP A 297 2.06 14.12 6.82
CA TRP A 297 3.05 13.06 6.93
C TRP A 297 2.42 11.68 6.88
N HIS A 298 2.50 11.06 5.71
CA HIS A 298 1.90 9.77 5.45
C HIS A 298 2.96 8.85 4.85
N THR A 299 3.18 7.70 5.49
CA THR A 299 4.24 6.77 5.10
C THR A 299 4.18 6.40 3.62
N GLN A 300 5.31 6.06 3.03
CA GLN A 300 5.36 5.75 1.61
C GLN A 300 4.50 4.52 1.30
N GLY A 301 3.56 4.70 0.35
CA GLY A 301 2.61 3.67 -0.05
C GLY A 301 1.25 3.68 0.62
N SER A 302 1.01 4.63 1.51
CA SER A 302 -0.30 4.89 2.12
C SER A 302 -1.34 5.52 1.17
N GLY A 303 -0.96 5.90 -0.07
CA GLY A 303 -1.84 6.59 -1.01
C GLY A 303 -1.82 8.12 -0.92
N LYS A 304 -0.65 8.73 -0.64
CA LYS A 304 -0.48 10.19 -0.60
C LYS A 304 -0.96 10.92 -1.85
N SER A 305 -0.57 10.44 -3.04
CA SER A 305 -0.95 11.09 -4.30
C SER A 305 -2.46 11.11 -4.51
N PHE A 306 -3.19 10.07 -4.07
CA PHE A 306 -4.66 10.10 -4.06
C PHE A 306 -5.22 11.08 -3.02
N SER A 307 -4.54 11.25 -1.87
CA SER A 307 -4.92 12.25 -0.88
C SER A 307 -4.78 13.68 -1.42
N MET A 308 -3.77 13.95 -2.26
CA MET A 308 -3.66 15.22 -2.99
C MET A 308 -4.83 15.45 -3.97
N VAL A 309 -5.26 14.40 -4.68
CA VAL A 309 -6.43 14.46 -5.56
C VAL A 309 -7.71 14.73 -4.76
N PHE A 310 -7.97 13.96 -3.70
CA PHE A 310 -9.12 14.16 -2.81
C PHE A 310 -9.15 15.58 -2.24
N PHE A 311 -8.02 16.05 -1.72
CA PHE A 311 -7.89 17.39 -1.17
C PHE A 311 -8.21 18.48 -2.20
N SER A 312 -7.53 18.47 -3.36
CA SER A 312 -7.73 19.50 -4.37
C SER A 312 -9.14 19.49 -4.98
N GLN A 313 -9.70 18.31 -5.24
CA GLN A 313 -11.05 18.17 -5.77
C GLN A 313 -12.11 18.62 -4.76
N LYS A 314 -11.92 18.33 -3.47
CA LYS A 314 -12.82 18.78 -2.41
C LYS A 314 -12.75 20.30 -2.22
N VAL A 315 -11.56 20.90 -2.27
CA VAL A 315 -11.42 22.37 -2.29
C VAL A 315 -12.20 22.99 -3.45
N LEU A 316 -12.04 22.46 -4.67
CA LEU A 316 -12.75 22.97 -5.87
C LEU A 316 -14.28 22.88 -5.77
N ARG A 317 -14.80 21.93 -4.99
CA ARG A 317 -16.26 21.73 -4.83
C ARG A 317 -16.84 22.51 -3.68
N LYS A 318 -16.12 22.59 -2.55
CA LYS A 318 -16.65 23.11 -1.29
C LYS A 318 -16.23 24.52 -0.95
N LEU A 319 -15.08 24.99 -1.47
CA LEU A 319 -14.56 26.31 -1.14
C LEU A 319 -14.74 27.27 -2.33
N PRO A 320 -15.32 28.46 -2.11
CA PRO A 320 -15.46 29.46 -3.16
C PRO A 320 -14.08 29.99 -3.57
N GLY A 321 -13.88 30.24 -4.86
CA GLY A 321 -12.63 30.79 -5.41
C GLY A 321 -12.23 30.14 -6.73
N ASN A 322 -11.35 30.79 -7.48
CA ASN A 322 -10.78 30.23 -8.70
C ASN A 322 -9.50 29.49 -8.34
N TRP A 323 -9.63 28.38 -7.59
CA TRP A 323 -8.47 27.71 -7.02
C TRP A 323 -7.54 27.12 -8.08
N THR A 324 -6.25 27.43 -7.98
CA THR A 324 -5.17 26.81 -8.76
C THR A 324 -4.25 26.02 -7.83
N PHE A 325 -3.95 24.78 -8.19
CA PHE A 325 -3.03 23.92 -7.45
C PHE A 325 -1.70 23.80 -8.18
N VAL A 326 -0.60 24.18 -7.52
CA VAL A 326 0.75 24.03 -8.05
C VAL A 326 1.40 22.84 -7.35
N ILE A 327 1.50 21.71 -8.04
CA ILE A 327 2.16 20.50 -7.57
C ILE A 327 3.66 20.65 -7.83
N VAL A 328 4.43 20.65 -6.75
CA VAL A 328 5.88 20.82 -6.79
C VAL A 328 6.56 19.55 -6.33
N THR A 329 7.43 19.04 -7.18
CA THR A 329 8.27 17.87 -6.90
C THR A 329 9.73 18.22 -7.11
N ASP A 330 10.65 17.32 -6.74
CA ASP A 330 12.08 17.49 -6.93
C ASP A 330 12.66 16.66 -8.09
N ARG A 331 11.89 15.73 -8.66
CA ARG A 331 12.37 14.80 -9.69
C ARG A 331 11.36 14.60 -10.80
N GLU A 332 11.86 14.47 -12.01
CA GLU A 332 11.05 14.39 -13.23
C GLU A 332 10.21 13.11 -13.33
N ASP A 333 10.70 11.99 -12.79
CA ASP A 333 9.99 10.71 -12.73
C ASP A 333 8.80 10.77 -11.76
N LEU A 334 9.03 11.34 -10.57
CA LEU A 334 7.99 11.56 -9.55
C LEU A 334 6.92 12.54 -10.06
N ASP A 335 7.35 13.66 -10.65
CA ASP A 335 6.48 14.65 -11.27
C ASP A 335 5.55 14.02 -12.33
N GLY A 336 6.12 13.23 -13.24
CA GLY A 336 5.37 12.51 -14.25
C GLY A 336 4.42 11.45 -13.67
N GLN A 337 4.79 10.82 -12.56
CA GLN A 337 3.92 9.86 -11.87
C GLN A 337 2.72 10.54 -11.20
N ILE A 338 2.94 11.67 -10.50
CA ILE A 338 1.84 12.41 -9.88
C ILE A 338 0.92 12.96 -10.96
N TYR A 339 1.45 13.53 -12.04
CA TYR A 339 0.66 13.97 -13.20
C TYR A 339 -0.21 12.83 -13.75
N ARG A 340 0.37 11.65 -14.02
CA ARG A 340 -0.38 10.48 -14.50
C ARG A 340 -1.48 10.03 -13.53
N ASN A 341 -1.27 10.18 -12.23
CA ASN A 341 -2.28 9.85 -11.22
C ASN A 341 -3.46 10.84 -11.21
N PHE A 342 -3.19 12.12 -11.47
CA PHE A 342 -4.23 13.14 -11.61
C PHE A 342 -5.02 12.99 -12.91
N THR A 343 -4.37 12.65 -14.01
CA THR A 343 -5.06 12.41 -15.29
C THR A 343 -5.84 11.10 -15.29
N SER A 344 -5.29 10.02 -14.74
CA SER A 344 -5.99 8.73 -14.66
C SER A 344 -7.27 8.82 -13.83
N THR A 345 -7.34 9.74 -12.87
CA THR A 345 -8.54 9.99 -12.05
C THR A 345 -9.53 10.98 -12.67
N GLY A 346 -9.20 11.56 -13.83
CA GLY A 346 -9.99 12.59 -14.49
C GLY A 346 -9.95 13.96 -13.78
N ALA A 347 -9.05 14.16 -12.82
CA ALA A 347 -8.86 15.45 -12.16
C ALA A 347 -8.21 16.48 -13.09
N VAL A 348 -7.34 16.02 -13.98
CA VAL A 348 -6.71 16.80 -15.06
C VAL A 348 -7.14 16.24 -16.40
N LEU A 349 -7.73 17.08 -17.25
CA LEU A 349 -8.17 16.72 -18.60
C LEU A 349 -7.29 17.36 -19.69
N GLU A 350 -6.43 18.30 -19.31
CA GLU A 350 -5.55 19.04 -20.19
C GLU A 350 -4.32 18.20 -20.59
N ASP A 351 -3.68 18.55 -21.71
CA ASP A 351 -2.49 17.86 -22.21
C ASP A 351 -1.29 18.06 -21.26
N GLU A 352 -0.39 17.09 -21.20
CA GLU A 352 0.77 17.16 -20.31
C GLU A 352 1.61 18.40 -20.58
N LYS A 353 1.78 18.78 -21.85
CA LYS A 353 2.62 19.92 -22.23
C LYS A 353 2.02 21.26 -21.84
N SER A 354 0.71 21.36 -21.63
CA SER A 354 0.08 22.62 -21.22
C SER A 354 0.14 22.84 -19.71
N VAL A 355 0.10 21.79 -18.90
CA VAL A 355 0.07 21.94 -17.43
C VAL A 355 1.40 21.62 -16.75
N ARG A 356 2.32 20.96 -17.45
CA ARG A 356 3.64 20.58 -16.92
C ARG A 356 4.71 21.51 -17.44
N ALA A 357 5.28 22.32 -16.53
CA ALA A 357 6.33 23.27 -16.89
C ALA A 357 7.51 22.55 -17.54
N GLN A 358 7.96 23.01 -18.70
CA GLN A 358 9.06 22.37 -19.45
C GLN A 358 10.41 23.04 -19.17
N SER A 359 10.40 24.31 -18.76
CA SER A 359 11.57 25.11 -18.44
C SER A 359 11.22 26.14 -17.36
N ALA A 360 12.24 26.81 -16.81
CA ALA A 360 12.03 27.91 -15.87
C ALA A 360 11.25 29.08 -16.51
N GLU A 361 11.49 29.37 -17.80
CA GLU A 361 10.73 30.40 -18.52
C GLU A 361 9.29 29.97 -18.80
N HIS A 362 9.07 28.70 -19.16
CA HIS A 362 7.71 28.18 -19.34
C HIS A 362 6.92 28.24 -18.02
N LEU A 363 7.55 27.92 -16.88
CA LEU A 363 6.92 28.06 -15.56
C LEU A 363 6.46 29.50 -15.28
N LYS A 364 7.27 30.51 -15.66
CA LYS A 364 6.90 31.92 -15.52
C LYS A 364 5.66 32.26 -16.35
N THR A 365 5.59 31.78 -17.60
CA THR A 365 4.40 31.97 -18.46
C THR A 365 3.16 31.34 -17.84
N LEU A 366 3.26 30.07 -17.41
CA LEU A 366 2.13 29.32 -16.82
C LEU A 366 1.56 29.99 -15.57
N LEU A 367 2.42 30.55 -14.71
CA LEU A 367 1.99 31.19 -13.46
C LEU A 367 1.52 32.64 -13.62
N ASN A 368 1.91 33.33 -14.70
CA ASN A 368 1.67 34.76 -14.89
C ASN A 368 0.57 35.05 -15.93
N SER A 369 0.46 34.24 -16.98
CA SER A 369 -0.33 34.58 -18.17
C SER A 369 -1.36 33.54 -18.57
N GLU A 370 -1.28 32.32 -18.05
CA GLU A 370 -2.21 31.24 -18.37
C GLU A 370 -3.08 30.88 -17.16
N ASP A 371 -4.28 30.36 -17.41
CA ASP A 371 -5.24 29.99 -16.37
C ASP A 371 -5.44 28.48 -16.35
N HIS A 372 -4.82 27.83 -15.37
CA HIS A 372 -4.90 26.39 -15.18
C HIS A 372 -5.39 26.07 -13.77
N ARG A 373 -6.20 25.01 -13.65
CA ARG A 373 -6.59 24.47 -12.34
C ARG A 373 -5.45 23.73 -11.67
N TYR A 374 -4.61 23.07 -12.47
CA TYR A 374 -3.51 22.24 -12.00
C TYR A 374 -2.25 22.57 -12.78
N LEU A 375 -1.13 22.75 -12.07
CA LEU A 375 0.19 22.95 -12.65
C LEU A 375 1.19 22.00 -12.00
N PHE A 376 2.07 21.42 -12.81
CA PHE A 376 3.09 20.47 -12.36
C PHE A 376 4.48 21.04 -12.67
N THR A 377 5.35 21.05 -11.67
CA THR A 377 6.68 21.64 -11.84
C THR A 377 7.72 21.01 -10.91
N LEU A 378 8.97 21.16 -11.33
CA LEU A 378 10.13 20.80 -10.54
C LEU A 378 10.59 22.03 -9.74
N ILE A 379 10.97 21.84 -8.48
CA ILE A 379 11.45 22.93 -7.61
C ILE A 379 12.65 23.68 -8.23
N GLN A 380 13.49 22.97 -8.98
CA GLN A 380 14.67 23.52 -9.66
C GLN A 380 14.32 24.54 -10.77
N LYS A 381 13.06 24.58 -11.23
CA LYS A 381 12.58 25.58 -12.21
C LYS A 381 12.36 26.96 -11.57
N PHE A 382 12.39 27.06 -10.23
CA PHE A 382 12.44 28.33 -9.49
C PHE A 382 13.88 28.87 -9.30
N ARG A 383 14.82 28.47 -10.16
CA ARG A 383 16.20 28.99 -10.14
C ARG A 383 16.28 30.46 -10.55
N THR A 384 17.27 31.16 -10.01
CA THR A 384 17.69 32.52 -10.39
C THR A 384 19.15 32.51 -10.80
N ASP A 385 19.55 33.44 -11.66
CA ASP A 385 20.96 33.71 -11.92
C ASP A 385 21.61 34.41 -10.72
N VAL A 386 22.94 34.32 -10.62
CA VAL A 386 23.68 34.80 -9.45
C VAL A 386 23.54 36.32 -9.32
N GLY A 387 22.92 36.77 -8.21
CA GLY A 387 22.71 38.18 -7.90
C GLY A 387 21.32 38.71 -8.29
N GLU A 388 20.46 37.90 -8.92
CA GLU A 388 19.09 38.29 -9.27
C GLU A 388 18.06 37.81 -8.25
N THR A 389 17.02 38.61 -8.03
CA THR A 389 15.84 38.22 -7.24
C THR A 389 14.78 37.62 -8.15
N TYR A 390 14.21 36.48 -7.77
CA TYR A 390 13.13 35.86 -8.54
C TYR A 390 11.91 36.80 -8.58
N PRO A 391 11.33 37.11 -9.76
CA PRO A 391 10.26 38.07 -9.89
C PRO A 391 8.96 37.55 -9.23
N LYS A 392 8.13 38.48 -8.73
CA LYS A 392 6.75 38.17 -8.37
C LYS A 392 5.98 37.81 -9.64
N LEU A 393 5.39 36.60 -9.68
CA LEU A 393 4.65 36.08 -10.83
C LEU A 393 3.14 36.23 -10.67
N SER A 394 2.61 36.07 -9.45
CA SER A 394 1.17 36.21 -9.19
C SER A 394 0.93 36.76 -7.79
N ASP A 395 -0.08 37.60 -7.63
CA ASP A 395 -0.55 38.11 -6.34
C ASP A 395 -1.88 37.48 -5.88
N ARG A 396 -2.36 36.48 -6.62
CA ARG A 396 -3.56 35.71 -6.28
C ARG A 396 -3.44 35.01 -4.92
N SER A 397 -4.52 35.03 -4.16
CA SER A 397 -4.64 34.35 -2.86
C SER A 397 -5.36 32.99 -2.94
N ASP A 398 -5.83 32.62 -4.12
CA ASP A 398 -6.49 31.34 -4.41
C ASP A 398 -5.54 30.33 -5.09
N ILE A 399 -4.25 30.42 -4.80
CA ILE A 399 -3.23 29.45 -5.24
C ILE A 399 -2.81 28.60 -4.04
N ILE A 400 -2.86 27.28 -4.18
CA ILE A 400 -2.35 26.32 -3.19
C ILE A 400 -1.17 25.57 -3.80
N VAL A 401 0.00 25.72 -3.19
CA VAL A 401 1.22 24.99 -3.53
C VAL A 401 1.27 23.70 -2.72
N ILE A 402 1.25 22.56 -3.42
CA ILE A 402 1.36 21.22 -2.85
C ILE A 402 2.79 20.74 -3.12
N THR A 403 3.63 20.67 -2.09
CA THR A 403 5.01 20.19 -2.23
C THR A 403 5.12 18.74 -1.79
N ASP A 404 5.57 17.84 -2.68
CA ASP A 404 5.92 16.46 -2.30
C ASP A 404 7.38 16.38 -1.81
N GLU A 405 7.63 15.52 -0.82
CA GLU A 405 8.92 15.33 -0.14
C GLU A 405 9.55 16.66 0.37
N ALA A 406 8.72 17.45 1.06
CA ALA A 406 8.97 18.85 1.45
C ALA A 406 10.12 19.12 2.46
N HIS A 407 11.17 18.29 2.54
CA HIS A 407 12.15 18.29 3.65
C HIS A 407 13.64 18.31 3.24
N ARG A 408 13.97 18.43 1.95
CA ARG A 408 15.40 18.35 1.52
C ARG A 408 16.13 19.69 1.64
N SER A 409 17.41 19.66 2.03
CA SER A 409 18.25 20.85 2.28
C SER A 409 18.56 21.70 1.05
N GLN A 410 18.47 21.14 -0.17
CA GLN A 410 18.65 21.88 -1.43
C GLN A 410 17.46 22.82 -1.75
N TYR A 411 16.39 22.79 -0.94
CA TYR A 411 15.19 23.59 -1.16
C TYR A 411 15.33 25.06 -0.78
N ASP A 412 16.23 25.43 0.14
CA ASP A 412 16.11 26.72 0.83
C ASP A 412 16.07 27.95 -0.11
N GLN A 413 16.90 27.97 -1.16
CA GLN A 413 16.91 29.08 -2.13
C GLN A 413 15.73 29.01 -3.12
N PHE A 414 15.44 27.83 -3.68
CA PHE A 414 14.36 27.68 -4.66
C PHE A 414 12.97 27.82 -4.02
N ALA A 415 12.80 27.34 -2.79
CA ALA A 415 11.60 27.54 -2.00
C ALA A 415 11.42 29.03 -1.68
N LEU A 416 12.49 29.76 -1.32
CA LEU A 416 12.41 31.21 -1.14
C LEU A 416 11.98 31.91 -2.44
N ASN A 417 12.57 31.52 -3.58
CA ASN A 417 12.20 32.06 -4.89
C ASN A 417 10.74 31.78 -5.24
N MET A 418 10.24 30.58 -4.97
CA MET A 418 8.84 30.20 -5.15
C MET A 418 7.90 31.06 -4.28
N ARG A 419 8.29 31.36 -3.03
CA ARG A 419 7.50 32.25 -2.18
C ARG A 419 7.51 33.70 -2.67
N ASN A 420 8.65 34.17 -3.18
CA ASN A 420 8.73 35.49 -3.80
C ASN A 420 7.87 35.57 -5.06
N ALA A 421 7.79 34.47 -5.82
CA ALA A 421 6.93 34.36 -7.00
C ALA A 421 5.44 34.39 -6.66
N LEU A 422 5.05 33.75 -5.55
CA LEU A 422 3.67 33.52 -5.12
C LEU A 422 3.44 33.96 -3.65
N PRO A 423 3.56 35.27 -3.34
CA PRO A 423 3.57 35.77 -1.97
C PRO A 423 2.29 35.53 -1.17
N ASN A 424 1.14 35.42 -1.85
CA ASN A 424 -0.18 35.25 -1.23
C ASN A 424 -0.71 33.81 -1.33
N ALA A 425 0.07 32.88 -1.87
CA ALA A 425 -0.33 31.47 -1.98
C ALA A 425 -0.30 30.76 -0.62
N ALA A 426 -1.13 29.73 -0.49
CA ALA A 426 -1.05 28.78 0.62
C ALA A 426 -0.12 27.61 0.28
N PHE A 427 0.46 26.99 1.31
CA PHE A 427 1.44 25.94 1.19
C PHE A 427 1.05 24.75 2.07
N ILE A 428 1.05 23.56 1.47
CA ILE A 428 0.92 22.27 2.16
C ILE A 428 2.07 21.35 1.75
N GLY A 429 2.68 20.70 2.74
CA GLY A 429 3.80 19.77 2.51
C GLY A 429 3.33 18.32 2.65
N PHE A 430 3.46 17.52 1.60
CA PHE A 430 3.28 16.07 1.66
C PHE A 430 4.63 15.38 1.80
N THR A 431 4.69 14.35 2.64
CA THR A 431 5.97 13.68 2.91
C THR A 431 5.78 12.21 3.30
N GLY A 432 6.71 11.36 2.85
CA GLY A 432 6.84 9.99 3.35
C GLY A 432 7.55 9.87 4.71
N THR A 433 8.20 10.94 5.15
CA THR A 433 9.16 10.90 6.26
C THR A 433 8.88 11.99 7.30
N PRO A 434 9.10 11.74 8.59
CA PRO A 434 8.92 12.75 9.62
C PRO A 434 10.01 13.83 9.53
N LEU A 435 9.63 15.04 9.93
CA LEU A 435 10.54 16.16 10.15
C LEU A 435 11.61 15.81 11.20
N MET A 436 12.88 15.88 10.80
CA MET A 436 14.02 15.59 11.69
C MET A 436 14.47 16.81 12.50
N ALA A 437 15.21 16.58 13.60
CA ALA A 437 15.77 17.65 14.43
C ALA A 437 16.80 18.49 13.63
N GLY A 438 16.41 19.71 13.27
CA GLY A 438 17.16 20.60 12.35
C GLY A 438 16.30 21.15 11.20
N GLU A 439 15.13 20.57 10.96
CA GLU A 439 14.19 20.96 9.90
C GLU A 439 13.13 21.98 10.41
N GLU A 440 13.48 22.84 11.37
CA GLU A 440 12.59 23.88 11.89
C GLU A 440 12.09 24.84 10.78
N ARG A 441 12.88 25.00 9.71
CA ARG A 441 12.52 25.76 8.51
C ARG A 441 11.28 25.20 7.81
N THR A 442 11.11 23.89 7.77
CA THR A 442 9.94 23.27 7.13
C THR A 442 8.65 23.64 7.88
N LYS A 443 8.69 23.66 9.22
CA LYS A 443 7.56 24.14 10.02
C LYS A 443 7.27 25.62 9.83
N GLN A 444 8.31 26.43 9.62
CA GLN A 444 8.13 27.86 9.31
C GLN A 444 7.44 28.06 7.95
N VAL A 445 7.64 27.14 7.00
CA VAL A 445 7.05 27.19 5.67
C VAL A 445 5.62 26.66 5.64
N PHE A 446 5.42 25.44 6.10
CA PHE A 446 4.15 24.74 5.94
C PHE A 446 3.27 24.80 7.19
N GLY A 447 3.84 25.04 8.37
CA GLY A 447 3.14 24.92 9.65
C GLY A 447 3.42 23.60 10.37
N ASP A 448 2.65 23.32 11.42
CA ASP A 448 2.72 22.04 12.14
C ASP A 448 2.09 20.89 11.33
N TYR A 449 2.18 19.66 11.84
CA TYR A 449 1.54 18.53 11.19
C TYR A 449 0.02 18.70 11.16
N VAL A 450 -0.56 18.56 9.97
CA VAL A 450 -2.03 18.54 9.78
C VAL A 450 -2.58 17.13 9.90
N SER A 451 -1.79 16.13 9.50
CA SER A 451 -2.14 14.70 9.54
C SER A 451 -0.89 13.84 9.65
N ILE A 452 -0.96 12.78 10.46
CA ILE A 452 0.15 11.84 10.66
C ILE A 452 -0.35 10.40 10.52
N TYR A 453 0.19 9.72 9.51
CA TYR A 453 0.00 8.30 9.27
C TYR A 453 1.36 7.60 9.11
N ASN A 454 1.84 7.03 10.21
CA ASN A 454 3.23 6.56 10.30
C ASN A 454 3.41 5.13 9.75
N PHE A 455 4.67 4.69 9.71
CA PHE A 455 5.05 3.40 9.15
C PHE A 455 4.45 2.21 9.93
N LYS A 456 4.36 2.31 11.27
CA LYS A 456 3.79 1.26 12.12
C LYS A 456 2.28 1.11 11.89
N GLN A 457 1.55 2.23 11.91
CA GLN A 457 0.11 2.25 11.66
C GLN A 457 -0.23 1.63 10.29
N SER A 458 0.56 1.93 9.26
CA SER A 458 0.40 1.32 7.93
C SER A 458 0.55 -0.21 7.90
N ILE A 459 1.42 -0.77 8.74
CA ILE A 459 1.55 -2.23 8.89
C ILE A 459 0.37 -2.78 9.69
N ASP A 460 0.04 -2.15 10.82
CA ASP A 460 -1.05 -2.57 11.71
C ASP A 460 -2.43 -2.54 11.01
N ASP A 461 -2.59 -1.65 10.03
CA ASP A 461 -3.78 -1.54 9.19
C ASP A 461 -3.74 -2.44 7.94
N GLY A 462 -2.62 -3.13 7.69
CA GLY A 462 -2.44 -3.96 6.50
C GLY A 462 -2.32 -3.17 5.18
N ASN A 463 -2.10 -1.86 5.24
CA ASN A 463 -1.82 -1.02 4.07
C ASN A 463 -0.44 -1.28 3.47
N THR A 464 0.49 -1.77 4.29
CA THR A 464 1.82 -2.25 3.92
C THR A 464 2.11 -3.56 4.65
N VAL A 465 2.93 -4.42 4.06
CA VAL A 465 3.42 -5.64 4.72
C VAL A 465 4.62 -5.34 5.63
N PRO A 466 4.83 -6.12 6.71
CA PRO A 466 6.01 -5.95 7.56
C PRO A 466 7.31 -6.15 6.78
N LEU A 467 8.37 -5.49 7.23
CA LEU A 467 9.73 -5.69 6.72
C LEU A 467 10.53 -6.55 7.71
N TYR A 468 11.27 -7.51 7.18
CA TYR A 468 12.27 -8.25 7.95
C TYR A 468 13.65 -7.87 7.49
N TYR A 469 14.57 -7.84 8.44
CA TYR A 469 15.97 -7.52 8.19
C TYR A 469 16.82 -8.77 8.33
N GLU A 470 17.74 -8.96 7.39
CA GLU A 470 18.70 -10.06 7.39
C GLU A 470 20.12 -9.52 7.18
N ASN A 471 20.98 -9.73 8.18
CA ASN A 471 22.38 -9.36 8.10
C ASN A 471 23.17 -10.48 7.40
N ARG A 472 23.80 -10.14 6.27
CA ARG A 472 24.67 -11.04 5.49
C ARG A 472 26.03 -10.41 5.20
N ILE A 473 26.53 -9.53 6.07
CA ILE A 473 27.86 -8.94 5.92
C ILE A 473 28.89 -10.07 5.80
N PRO A 474 29.63 -10.16 4.68
CA PRO A 474 30.70 -11.14 4.56
C PRO A 474 31.77 -10.84 5.61
N GLU A 475 32.25 -11.84 6.37
CA GLU A 475 33.27 -11.65 7.42
C GLU A 475 34.51 -10.92 6.84
N LEU A 476 34.55 -9.63 7.10
CA LEU A 476 35.65 -8.73 6.83
C LEU A 476 35.86 -8.00 8.14
N GLN A 477 37.02 -8.19 8.76
CA GLN A 477 37.42 -7.45 9.96
C GLN A 477 37.54 -5.97 9.61
N LEU A 478 36.43 -5.25 9.68
CA LEU A 478 36.44 -3.79 9.71
C LEU A 478 37.03 -3.39 11.07
N THR A 479 38.27 -2.91 11.05
CA THR A 479 39.01 -2.47 12.25
C THR A 479 38.43 -1.19 12.85
N ASN A 480 37.49 -0.52 12.18
CA ASN A 480 36.87 0.72 12.63
C ASN A 480 35.33 0.60 12.75
N PRO A 481 34.75 0.70 13.97
CA PRO A 481 33.32 0.53 14.22
C PRO A 481 32.42 1.73 13.87
N ASN A 482 32.98 2.90 13.52
CA ASN A 482 32.22 4.12 13.16
C ASN A 482 32.22 4.44 11.65
N LEU A 483 32.90 3.61 10.85
CA LEU A 483 33.18 3.82 9.43
C LEU A 483 31.92 3.94 8.55
N THR A 484 30.93 3.07 8.79
CA THR A 484 29.68 3.03 8.03
C THR A 484 28.82 4.27 8.25
N ASP A 485 28.90 4.87 9.45
CA ASP A 485 28.14 6.07 9.82
C ASP A 485 28.75 7.33 9.18
N ASP A 486 30.07 7.41 9.05
CA ASP A 486 30.77 8.51 8.38
C ASP A 486 30.53 8.50 6.85
N MET A 487 30.58 7.32 6.22
CA MET A 487 30.26 7.17 4.79
C MET A 487 28.79 7.47 4.49
N ALA A 488 27.85 6.90 5.27
CA ALA A 488 26.43 7.21 5.13
C ALA A 488 26.19 8.71 5.38
N GLY A 489 26.91 9.28 6.35
CA GLY A 489 27.19 10.70 6.56
C GLY A 489 27.10 11.56 5.31
N ILE A 490 28.03 11.26 4.42
CA ILE A 490 28.35 12.02 3.22
C ILE A 490 27.41 11.64 2.07
N ILE A 491 27.15 10.34 1.89
CA ILE A 491 26.21 9.81 0.86
C ILE A 491 24.81 10.38 1.02
N ASP A 492 24.34 10.64 2.25
CA ASP A 492 23.02 11.26 2.47
C ASP A 492 23.05 12.79 2.38
N SER A 493 24.18 13.43 2.71
CA SER A 493 24.32 14.89 2.63
C SER A 493 24.52 15.40 1.19
N ALA A 494 24.91 14.48 0.31
CA ALA A 494 25.22 14.70 -1.07
C ALA A 494 24.38 13.67 -1.85
N GLU A 495 23.22 14.06 -2.40
CA GLU A 495 22.58 13.26 -3.43
C GLU A 495 23.54 13.23 -4.62
N LEU A 496 24.42 12.22 -4.65
CA LEU A 496 25.67 12.29 -5.39
C LEU A 496 25.43 12.54 -6.88
N ASP A 497 25.87 13.69 -7.36
CA ASP A 497 26.23 13.87 -8.76
C ASP A 497 27.60 13.23 -9.04
N GLU A 498 28.04 13.24 -10.30
CA GLU A 498 29.31 12.61 -10.72
C GLU A 498 30.53 13.19 -10.00
N ASP A 499 30.53 14.49 -9.73
CA ASP A 499 31.61 15.18 -9.04
C ASP A 499 31.69 14.75 -7.57
N GLN A 500 30.56 14.41 -6.97
CA GLN A 500 30.45 13.95 -5.60
C GLN A 500 30.71 12.45 -5.43
N GLU A 501 30.36 11.58 -6.40
CA GLU A 501 30.81 10.17 -6.42
C GLU A 501 32.35 10.10 -6.44
N GLN A 502 32.98 10.93 -7.29
CA GLN A 502 34.45 11.04 -7.31
C GLN A 502 35.00 11.60 -5.99
N LYS A 503 34.29 12.51 -5.33
CA LYS A 503 34.70 13.03 -4.03
C LYS A 503 34.69 11.95 -2.94
N ILE A 504 33.69 11.08 -2.92
CA ILE A 504 33.66 9.92 -2.01
C ILE A 504 34.80 8.96 -2.30
N GLU A 505 35.04 8.64 -3.59
CA GLU A 505 36.16 7.78 -3.99
C GLU A 505 37.51 8.37 -3.53
N ARG A 506 37.66 9.70 -3.57
CA ARG A 506 38.87 10.41 -3.11
C ARG A 506 39.00 10.50 -1.59
N GLU A 507 37.92 10.85 -0.89
CA GLU A 507 37.93 11.05 0.57
C GLU A 507 37.95 9.73 1.36
N PHE A 508 37.39 8.65 0.80
CA PHE A 508 37.25 7.32 1.45
C PHE A 508 37.82 6.19 0.58
N SER A 509 38.99 6.43 -0.02
CA SER A 509 39.58 5.53 -1.03
C SER A 509 39.86 4.11 -0.50
N ARG A 510 40.17 3.96 0.80
CA ARG A 510 40.44 2.65 1.41
C ARG A 510 39.15 1.87 1.64
N GLU A 511 38.11 2.56 2.08
CA GLU A 511 36.81 2.02 2.44
C GLU A 511 36.00 1.64 1.20
N TYR A 512 36.04 2.49 0.18
CA TYR A 512 35.49 2.22 -1.14
C TYR A 512 36.11 0.94 -1.75
N GLN A 513 37.43 0.75 -1.62
CA GLN A 513 38.12 -0.47 -2.08
C GLN A 513 37.72 -1.73 -1.31
N LEU A 514 37.29 -1.62 -0.04
CA LEU A 514 36.81 -2.76 0.73
C LEU A 514 35.42 -3.23 0.26
N ILE A 515 34.52 -2.29 -0.02
CA ILE A 515 33.16 -2.59 -0.51
C ILE A 515 33.21 -3.14 -1.94
N THR A 516 34.04 -2.54 -2.80
CA THR A 516 34.13 -2.89 -4.24
C THR A 516 35.09 -4.04 -4.56
N ARG A 517 35.65 -4.72 -3.54
CA ARG A 517 36.62 -5.80 -3.73
C ARG A 517 36.02 -6.98 -4.51
N GLU A 518 36.71 -7.44 -5.56
CA GLU A 518 36.24 -8.50 -6.46
C GLU A 518 35.81 -9.79 -5.74
N ASP A 519 36.62 -10.31 -4.81
CA ASP A 519 36.30 -11.55 -4.06
C ASP A 519 35.10 -11.39 -3.12
N ARG A 520 34.78 -10.14 -2.71
CA ARG A 520 33.59 -9.84 -1.92
C ARG A 520 32.36 -9.82 -2.83
N LEU A 521 32.44 -9.11 -3.96
CA LEU A 521 31.35 -9.02 -4.93
C LEU A 521 30.99 -10.38 -5.55
N GLU A 522 31.97 -11.26 -5.77
CA GLU A 522 31.72 -12.63 -6.25
C GLU A 522 30.85 -13.43 -5.27
N ARG A 523 31.21 -13.41 -3.98
CA ARG A 523 30.44 -14.10 -2.93
C ARG A 523 29.05 -13.52 -2.74
N ILE A 524 28.92 -12.20 -2.82
CA ILE A 524 27.61 -11.54 -2.77
C ILE A 524 26.77 -11.95 -3.96
N ALA A 525 27.34 -12.01 -5.17
CA ALA A 525 26.61 -12.45 -6.36
C ALA A 525 26.12 -13.90 -6.25
N GLU A 526 26.97 -14.82 -5.77
CA GLU A 526 26.59 -16.20 -5.49
C GLU A 526 25.44 -16.29 -4.47
N ASP A 527 25.55 -15.52 -3.38
CA ASP A 527 24.53 -15.45 -2.34
C ASP A 527 23.20 -14.90 -2.86
N ILE A 528 23.21 -13.82 -3.65
CA ILE A 528 22.01 -13.23 -4.26
C ILE A 528 21.27 -14.28 -5.09
N VAL A 529 21.98 -15.06 -5.92
CA VAL A 529 21.37 -16.11 -6.75
C VAL A 529 20.75 -17.20 -5.88
N ALA A 530 21.52 -17.75 -4.96
CA ALA A 530 21.06 -18.81 -4.06
C ALA A 530 19.86 -18.37 -3.22
N HIS A 531 19.96 -17.17 -2.62
CA HIS A 531 18.91 -16.59 -1.80
C HIS A 531 17.65 -16.31 -2.60
N PHE A 532 17.75 -15.65 -3.77
CA PHE A 532 16.58 -15.33 -4.61
C PHE A 532 15.85 -16.59 -5.07
N MET A 533 16.58 -17.62 -5.52
CA MET A 533 15.98 -18.87 -6.02
C MET A 533 15.39 -19.76 -4.92
N GLY A 534 15.82 -19.58 -3.67
CA GLY A 534 15.30 -20.27 -2.49
C GLY A 534 14.07 -19.60 -1.86
N ARG A 535 13.64 -18.43 -2.34
CA ARG A 535 12.49 -17.71 -1.77
C ARG A 535 11.21 -18.53 -1.91
N GLY A 536 10.38 -18.51 -0.86
CA GLY A 536 9.05 -19.12 -0.87
C GLY A 536 7.99 -18.36 -1.69
N VAL A 537 8.34 -17.19 -2.24
CA VAL A 537 7.47 -16.37 -3.10
C VAL A 537 8.24 -15.98 -4.36
N LEU A 538 7.66 -16.27 -5.52
CA LEU A 538 8.17 -15.86 -6.82
C LEU A 538 7.79 -14.39 -7.09
N ALA A 539 8.75 -13.49 -6.86
CA ALA A 539 8.55 -12.05 -6.85
C ALA A 539 9.76 -11.32 -7.45
N LYS A 540 9.67 -9.99 -7.58
CA LYS A 540 10.77 -9.16 -8.10
C LYS A 540 11.74 -8.73 -6.99
N ALA A 541 12.97 -8.37 -7.35
CA ALA A 541 13.99 -7.87 -6.43
C ALA A 541 14.82 -6.73 -7.02
N MET A 542 15.38 -5.90 -6.14
CA MET A 542 16.32 -4.83 -6.50
C MET A 542 17.65 -5.02 -5.77
N VAL A 543 18.75 -4.80 -6.49
CA VAL A 543 20.11 -4.82 -5.96
C VAL A 543 20.64 -3.39 -5.97
N ILE A 544 20.87 -2.83 -4.78
CA ILE A 544 21.32 -1.45 -4.59
C ILE A 544 22.84 -1.46 -4.39
N SER A 545 23.57 -0.98 -5.39
CA SER A 545 25.03 -0.93 -5.37
C SER A 545 25.55 0.47 -5.03
N ILE A 546 26.78 0.55 -4.50
CA ILE A 546 27.38 1.82 -4.08
C ILE A 546 27.57 2.82 -5.23
N ASP A 547 27.89 2.34 -6.43
CA ASP A 547 28.13 3.14 -7.64
C ASP A 547 27.71 2.39 -8.92
N LYS A 548 27.81 3.07 -10.08
CA LYS A 548 27.42 2.53 -11.39
C LYS A 548 28.32 1.38 -11.87
N ALA A 549 29.62 1.43 -11.61
CA ALA A 549 30.56 0.38 -12.00
C ALA A 549 30.31 -0.91 -11.21
N THR A 550 30.04 -0.78 -9.92
CA THR A 550 29.68 -1.88 -9.02
C THR A 550 28.35 -2.50 -9.42
N ALA A 551 27.35 -1.71 -9.83
CA ALA A 551 26.09 -2.23 -10.37
C ALA A 551 26.30 -3.13 -11.62
N VAL A 552 27.13 -2.69 -12.57
CA VAL A 552 27.49 -3.50 -13.76
C VAL A 552 28.32 -4.73 -13.38
N ARG A 553 29.28 -4.61 -12.46
CA ARG A 553 30.06 -5.76 -11.94
C ARG A 553 29.15 -6.80 -11.32
N MET A 554 28.25 -6.37 -10.44
CA MET A 554 27.32 -7.26 -9.74
C MET A 554 26.38 -7.94 -10.74
N TYR A 555 25.85 -7.21 -11.73
CA TYR A 555 25.07 -7.78 -12.82
C TYR A 555 25.83 -8.92 -13.53
N ASN A 556 27.07 -8.66 -13.95
CA ASN A 556 27.88 -9.66 -14.67
C ASN A 556 28.14 -10.91 -13.82
N LYS A 557 28.45 -10.73 -12.54
CA LYS A 557 28.71 -11.83 -11.61
C LYS A 557 27.44 -12.64 -11.31
N VAL A 558 26.31 -11.97 -11.08
CA VAL A 558 25.02 -12.65 -10.89
C VAL A 558 24.66 -13.44 -12.15
N GLN A 559 24.84 -12.89 -13.35
CA GLN A 559 24.61 -13.61 -14.61
C GLN A 559 25.51 -14.85 -14.79
N LYS A 560 26.73 -14.83 -14.25
CA LYS A 560 27.60 -16.01 -14.20
C LYS A 560 27.02 -17.09 -13.28
N HIS A 561 26.70 -16.76 -12.02
CA HIS A 561 26.16 -17.72 -11.06
C HIS A 561 24.75 -18.20 -11.42
N TRP A 562 23.94 -17.37 -12.07
CA TRP A 562 22.59 -17.71 -12.54
C TRP A 562 22.62 -18.88 -13.52
N ARG A 563 23.56 -18.86 -14.48
CA ARG A 563 23.75 -19.96 -15.45
C ARG A 563 24.06 -21.28 -14.75
N THR A 564 24.97 -21.27 -13.78
CA THR A 564 25.31 -22.45 -12.98
C THR A 564 24.13 -22.96 -12.16
N ALA A 565 23.30 -22.06 -11.62
CA ALA A 565 22.11 -22.45 -10.86
C ALA A 565 21.01 -23.05 -11.75
N ILE A 566 20.81 -22.54 -12.97
CA ILE A 566 19.90 -23.13 -13.98
C ILE A 566 20.38 -24.52 -14.39
N GLU A 567 21.68 -24.71 -14.62
CA GLU A 567 22.25 -26.04 -14.92
C GLU A 567 22.01 -27.04 -13.79
N ARG A 568 22.11 -26.58 -12.54
CA ARG A 568 21.80 -27.39 -11.36
C ARG A 568 20.32 -27.77 -11.31
N LEU A 569 19.40 -26.81 -11.48
CA LEU A 569 17.95 -27.09 -11.53
C LEU A 569 17.58 -28.03 -12.69
N GLN A 570 18.24 -27.91 -13.84
CA GLN A 570 18.02 -28.83 -14.96
C GLN A 570 18.45 -30.26 -14.63
N LYS A 571 19.57 -30.42 -13.91
CA LYS A 571 20.00 -31.73 -13.41
C LYS A 571 19.01 -32.29 -12.38
N GLU A 572 18.50 -31.44 -11.49
CA GLU A 572 17.46 -31.80 -10.54
C GLU A 572 16.18 -32.25 -11.27
N LEU A 573 15.74 -31.55 -12.32
CA LEU A 573 14.60 -31.95 -13.16
C LEU A 573 14.82 -33.29 -13.87
N ASN A 574 16.05 -33.56 -14.32
CA ASN A 574 16.38 -34.80 -15.01
C ASN A 574 16.46 -36.00 -14.04
N ALA A 575 16.77 -35.74 -12.77
CA ALA A 575 16.81 -36.73 -11.70
C ALA A 575 15.49 -36.85 -10.92
N ALA A 576 14.55 -35.95 -11.15
CA ALA A 576 13.23 -35.95 -10.51
C ALA A 576 12.38 -37.13 -11.01
N ASP A 577 11.65 -37.75 -10.08
CA ASP A 577 10.68 -38.80 -10.39
C ASP A 577 9.51 -38.23 -11.21
N SER A 578 8.69 -39.11 -11.80
CA SER A 578 7.61 -38.72 -12.72
C SER A 578 6.58 -37.76 -12.09
N ALA A 579 6.46 -37.77 -10.77
CA ALA A 579 5.54 -36.94 -10.02
C ALA A 579 6.10 -35.52 -9.78
N ASP A 580 7.39 -35.36 -9.44
CA ASP A 580 7.98 -34.05 -9.05
C ASP A 580 8.34 -33.18 -10.26
N ARG A 581 8.45 -33.83 -11.42
CA ARG A 581 8.87 -33.23 -12.68
C ARG A 581 8.09 -31.95 -13.04
N PRO A 582 6.74 -31.86 -12.93
CA PRO A 582 5.99 -30.66 -13.31
C PRO A 582 6.31 -29.42 -12.45
N GLU A 583 6.55 -29.58 -11.15
CA GLU A 583 6.86 -28.45 -10.26
C GLU A 583 8.28 -27.93 -10.49
N VAL A 584 9.25 -28.84 -10.58
CA VAL A 584 10.63 -28.48 -10.91
C VAL A 584 10.68 -27.84 -12.30
N GLU A 585 9.89 -28.33 -13.26
CA GLU A 585 9.76 -27.74 -14.59
C GLU A 585 9.17 -26.33 -14.52
N LYS A 586 8.12 -26.10 -13.71
CA LYS A 586 7.53 -24.77 -13.53
C LYS A 586 8.53 -23.77 -12.93
N ARG A 587 9.28 -24.17 -11.89
CA ARG A 587 10.33 -23.32 -11.28
C ARG A 587 11.46 -23.06 -12.26
N LEU A 588 11.91 -24.09 -12.97
CA LEU A 588 12.95 -23.97 -13.99
C LEU A 588 12.51 -23.01 -15.09
N ARG A 589 11.28 -23.17 -15.63
CA ARG A 589 10.71 -22.27 -16.64
C ARG A 589 10.68 -20.83 -16.15
N PHE A 590 10.23 -20.62 -14.91
CA PHE A 590 10.28 -19.30 -14.28
C PHE A 590 11.72 -18.75 -14.27
N PHE A 591 12.70 -19.47 -13.73
CA PHE A 591 14.06 -18.94 -13.64
C PHE A 591 14.79 -18.82 -14.99
N GLN A 592 14.40 -19.62 -16.00
CA GLN A 592 14.90 -19.51 -17.38
C GLN A 592 14.34 -18.28 -18.09
N GLU A 593 13.06 -17.96 -17.89
CA GLU A 593 12.45 -16.75 -18.42
C GLU A 593 12.92 -15.49 -17.69
N THR A 594 13.52 -15.62 -16.50
CA THR A 594 13.91 -14.48 -15.67
C THR A 594 14.95 -13.62 -16.38
N ASP A 595 14.54 -12.39 -16.66
CA ASP A 595 15.35 -11.34 -17.24
C ASP A 595 15.84 -10.39 -16.12
N THR A 596 17.03 -9.84 -16.33
CA THR A 596 17.67 -8.91 -15.39
C THR A 596 18.24 -7.71 -16.13
N ALA A 597 18.29 -6.53 -15.51
CA ALA A 597 18.82 -5.32 -16.16
C ALA A 597 19.59 -4.40 -15.20
N VAL A 598 20.53 -3.64 -15.75
CA VAL A 598 21.20 -2.53 -15.06
C VAL A 598 20.45 -1.24 -15.36
N VAL A 599 20.12 -0.47 -14.32
CA VAL A 599 19.44 0.83 -14.43
C VAL A 599 20.19 1.88 -13.62
N VAL A 600 20.94 2.73 -14.32
CA VAL A 600 21.83 3.74 -13.74
C VAL A 600 21.75 5.03 -14.55
N SER A 601 22.03 6.20 -13.95
CA SER A 601 21.96 7.50 -14.65
C SER A 601 23.06 7.67 -15.70
N GLN A 602 22.81 8.38 -16.79
CA GLN A 602 23.78 8.63 -17.87
C GLN A 602 24.85 9.64 -17.47
N SER A 603 26.08 9.44 -17.96
CA SER A 603 27.25 10.30 -17.71
C SER A 603 28.02 10.62 -19.00
N GLN A 604 28.69 11.77 -19.03
CA GLN A 604 29.59 12.09 -20.15
C GLN A 604 30.80 11.16 -20.15
N ASN A 605 31.26 10.74 -21.34
CA ASN A 605 32.45 9.89 -21.53
C ASN A 605 32.46 8.51 -20.81
N GLU A 606 31.32 8.07 -20.26
CA GLU A 606 31.23 6.85 -19.44
C GLU A 606 31.68 5.57 -20.16
N ILE A 607 31.52 5.50 -21.48
CA ILE A 607 31.90 4.31 -22.26
C ILE A 607 33.41 4.06 -22.17
N GLU A 608 34.23 5.11 -22.25
CA GLU A 608 35.67 4.98 -22.17
C GLU A 608 36.11 4.65 -20.74
N GLU A 609 35.47 5.28 -19.74
CA GLU A 609 35.74 5.05 -18.32
C GLU A 609 35.43 3.61 -17.91
N PHE A 610 34.29 3.08 -18.33
CA PHE A 610 33.91 1.70 -18.05
C PHE A 610 34.84 0.71 -18.75
N LYS A 611 35.26 0.99 -20.00
CA LYS A 611 36.26 0.18 -20.69
C LYS A 611 37.58 0.12 -19.95
N LYS A 612 38.07 1.25 -19.40
CA LYS A 612 39.27 1.29 -18.55
C LYS A 612 39.12 0.43 -17.29
N LYS A 613 37.89 0.32 -16.76
CA LYS A 613 37.54 -0.55 -15.62
C LYS A 613 37.23 -2.00 -16.02
N GLY A 614 37.37 -2.38 -17.29
CA GLY A 614 37.09 -3.73 -17.80
C GLY A 614 35.60 -4.07 -17.93
N LEU A 615 34.73 -3.06 -18.06
CA LEU A 615 33.28 -3.18 -18.08
C LEU A 615 32.68 -2.65 -19.38
N ASP A 616 31.49 -3.14 -19.75
CA ASP A 616 30.72 -2.65 -20.90
C ASP A 616 29.40 -2.02 -20.46
N ILE A 617 29.36 -0.70 -20.34
CA ILE A 617 28.14 0.07 -20.09
C ILE A 617 27.32 0.30 -21.38
N ALA A 618 27.95 0.22 -22.56
CA ALA A 618 27.30 0.60 -23.81
C ALA A 618 26.15 -0.36 -24.18
N ALA A 619 26.31 -1.65 -23.90
CA ALA A 619 25.24 -2.64 -24.07
C ALA A 619 24.02 -2.32 -23.18
N HIS A 620 24.26 -1.99 -21.90
CA HIS A 620 23.19 -1.61 -20.96
C HIS A 620 22.51 -0.31 -21.37
N ARG A 621 23.26 0.68 -21.86
CA ARG A 621 22.72 1.95 -22.38
C ARG A 621 21.80 1.74 -23.57
N LYS A 622 22.24 0.97 -24.56
CA LYS A 622 21.40 0.64 -25.72
C LYS A 622 20.09 0.00 -25.29
N ARG A 623 20.12 -0.86 -24.28
CA ARG A 623 18.91 -1.50 -23.73
C ARG A 623 18.01 -0.51 -23.00
N MET A 624 18.55 0.34 -22.13
CA MET A 624 17.79 1.39 -21.42
C MET A 624 17.13 2.39 -22.37
N VAL A 625 17.76 2.69 -23.52
CA VAL A 625 17.20 3.61 -24.53
C VAL A 625 16.16 2.91 -25.42
N LYS A 626 16.39 1.64 -25.76
CA LYS A 626 15.52 0.89 -26.68
C LYS A 626 14.27 0.34 -26.01
N GLU A 627 14.35 -0.02 -24.73
CA GLU A 627 13.29 -0.68 -23.98
C GLU A 627 12.77 0.21 -22.85
N ASP A 628 11.46 0.19 -22.64
CA ASP A 628 10.85 0.79 -21.46
C ASP A 628 10.99 -0.17 -20.25
N LEU A 629 12.19 -0.20 -19.67
CA LEU A 629 12.51 -1.05 -18.52
C LEU A 629 11.67 -0.70 -17.29
N GLU A 630 11.25 0.55 -17.15
CA GLU A 630 10.41 1.02 -16.06
C GLU A 630 9.04 0.32 -16.11
N LYS A 631 8.37 0.39 -17.28
CA LYS A 631 7.07 -0.25 -17.51
C LYS A 631 7.16 -1.77 -17.39
N LYS A 632 8.19 -2.38 -17.97
CA LYS A 632 8.43 -3.82 -17.85
C LYS A 632 8.58 -4.25 -16.38
N PHE A 633 9.41 -3.54 -15.62
CA PHE A 633 9.64 -3.93 -14.23
C PHE A 633 8.41 -3.69 -13.33
N LYS A 634 7.59 -2.67 -13.61
CA LYS A 634 6.30 -2.46 -12.91
C LYS A 634 5.27 -3.56 -13.18
N LYS A 635 5.22 -4.10 -14.39
CA LYS A 635 4.29 -5.15 -14.78
C LYS A 635 4.61 -6.47 -14.06
N SER A 636 3.69 -6.95 -13.22
CA SER A 636 3.98 -8.03 -12.26
C SER A 636 4.34 -9.39 -12.86
N ASP A 637 3.80 -9.69 -14.04
CA ASP A 637 3.98 -10.91 -14.83
C ASP A 637 5.13 -10.81 -15.87
N ASP A 638 5.73 -9.62 -16.03
CA ASP A 638 6.84 -9.42 -16.96
C ASP A 638 8.09 -10.21 -16.52
N PRO A 639 8.86 -10.78 -17.48
CA PRO A 639 10.05 -11.56 -17.15
C PRO A 639 11.18 -10.76 -16.51
N LEU A 640 11.21 -9.42 -16.62
CA LEU A 640 12.19 -8.56 -15.95
C LEU A 640 11.94 -8.55 -14.43
N ARG A 641 12.76 -9.30 -13.69
CA ARG A 641 12.52 -9.62 -12.25
C ARG A 641 13.64 -9.20 -11.31
N ILE A 642 14.86 -8.97 -11.79
CA ILE A 642 15.96 -8.43 -10.97
C ILE A 642 16.59 -7.22 -11.65
N VAL A 643 16.72 -6.11 -10.92
CA VAL A 643 17.39 -4.91 -11.43
C VAL A 643 18.53 -4.46 -10.52
N PHE A 644 19.59 -3.98 -11.14
CA PHE A 644 20.79 -3.48 -10.47
C PHE A 644 20.83 -1.97 -10.60
N VAL A 645 20.77 -1.26 -9.47
CA VAL A 645 20.61 0.20 -9.41
C VAL A 645 21.62 0.82 -8.44
N CYS A 646 21.86 2.13 -8.60
CA CYS A 646 22.66 2.92 -7.66
C CYS A 646 21.80 4.05 -7.04
N ALA A 647 21.47 5.06 -7.84
CA ALA A 647 20.66 6.22 -7.42
C ALA A 647 19.28 6.29 -8.10
N MET A 648 19.09 5.56 -9.19
CA MET A 648 17.79 5.46 -9.84
C MET A 648 16.88 4.48 -9.09
N TRP A 649 15.57 4.76 -9.09
CA TRP A 649 14.51 3.87 -8.56
C TRP A 649 14.52 3.61 -7.05
N ILE A 650 15.44 4.21 -6.29
CA ILE A 650 15.44 4.15 -4.81
C ILE A 650 14.38 5.08 -4.18
N THR A 651 13.89 6.08 -4.94
CA THR A 651 12.81 7.00 -4.55
C THR A 651 11.76 7.07 -5.65
N GLY A 652 10.51 7.37 -5.32
CA GLY A 652 9.41 7.56 -6.28
C GLY A 652 8.91 6.29 -6.99
N PHE A 653 9.77 5.33 -7.28
CA PHE A 653 9.45 4.15 -8.07
C PHE A 653 8.66 3.09 -7.30
N ASP A 654 7.46 2.74 -7.78
CA ASP A 654 6.54 1.83 -7.08
C ASP A 654 6.28 0.51 -7.82
N VAL A 655 6.58 -0.62 -7.16
CA VAL A 655 6.44 -1.97 -7.73
C VAL A 655 5.93 -2.91 -6.63
N PRO A 656 4.61 -3.17 -6.55
CA PRO A 656 4.02 -4.00 -5.49
C PRO A 656 4.65 -5.41 -5.39
N SER A 657 5.00 -5.99 -6.54
CA SER A 657 5.63 -7.31 -6.65
C SER A 657 7.10 -7.35 -6.23
N CYS A 658 7.74 -6.22 -5.90
CA CYS A 658 9.10 -6.21 -5.36
C CYS A 658 9.06 -6.72 -3.91
N SER A 659 9.69 -7.87 -3.63
CA SER A 659 9.67 -8.50 -2.29
C SER A 659 11.00 -8.42 -1.54
N THR A 660 12.10 -8.18 -2.24
CA THR A 660 13.45 -8.23 -1.67
C THR A 660 14.28 -7.05 -2.15
N ILE A 661 14.93 -6.35 -1.21
CA ILE A 661 15.96 -5.35 -1.47
C ILE A 661 17.29 -5.91 -0.97
N TYR A 662 18.25 -6.07 -1.89
CA TYR A 662 19.64 -6.39 -1.57
C TYR A 662 20.43 -5.09 -1.45
N LEU A 663 20.98 -4.82 -0.27
CA LEU A 663 21.67 -3.58 0.04
C LEU A 663 23.18 -3.80 0.10
N ASP A 664 23.87 -3.22 -0.89
CA ASP A 664 25.33 -3.15 -0.98
C ASP A 664 25.80 -1.68 -1.07
N LYS A 665 25.07 -0.77 -0.42
CA LYS A 665 25.34 0.67 -0.36
C LYS A 665 25.13 1.19 1.08
N PRO A 666 26.10 1.90 1.70
CA PRO A 666 25.87 2.56 2.97
C PRO A 666 24.82 3.67 2.82
N MET A 667 23.78 3.64 3.66
CA MET A 667 22.67 4.61 3.65
C MET A 667 22.20 4.90 5.08
N LYS A 668 21.66 6.10 5.32
CA LYS A 668 21.02 6.46 6.60
C LYS A 668 19.70 7.21 6.36
N ASN A 669 19.07 7.63 7.46
CA ASN A 669 17.93 8.55 7.50
C ASN A 669 16.82 8.27 6.47
N HIS A 670 16.42 9.29 5.70
CA HIS A 670 15.27 9.25 4.79
C HIS A 670 15.55 8.41 3.54
N THR A 671 16.76 8.48 2.98
CA THR A 671 17.18 7.69 1.81
C THR A 671 17.07 6.19 2.09
N LEU A 672 17.50 5.77 3.29
CA LEU A 672 17.34 4.39 3.74
C LEU A 672 15.86 3.99 3.83
N MET A 673 15.04 4.81 4.48
CA MET A 673 13.60 4.52 4.65
C MET A 673 12.85 4.46 3.32
N GLN A 674 13.15 5.36 2.38
CA GLN A 674 12.54 5.39 1.05
C GLN A 674 12.92 4.14 0.23
N THR A 675 14.17 3.69 0.36
CA THR A 675 14.67 2.49 -0.34
C THR A 675 14.03 1.22 0.19
N ILE A 676 13.99 1.01 1.52
CA ILE A 676 13.43 -0.22 2.10
C ILE A 676 11.90 -0.29 1.97
N ALA A 677 11.21 0.85 1.95
CA ALA A 677 9.77 0.91 1.76
C ALA A 677 9.35 0.37 0.37
N ARG A 678 10.26 0.21 -0.58
CA ARG A 678 9.95 -0.43 -1.87
C ARG A 678 9.51 -1.90 -1.72
N ALA A 679 10.02 -2.61 -0.72
CA ALA A 679 9.63 -3.99 -0.46
C ALA A 679 8.40 -4.13 0.46
N ASN A 680 7.80 -3.05 0.96
CA ASN A 680 6.70 -3.13 1.93
C ASN A 680 5.30 -3.12 1.31
N ARG A 681 5.18 -3.09 -0.03
CA ARG A 681 3.86 -3.03 -0.69
C ARG A 681 3.13 -4.37 -0.65
N VAL A 682 1.82 -4.31 -0.43
CA VAL A 682 0.93 -5.47 -0.45
C VAL A 682 0.78 -5.97 -1.89
N TRP A 683 0.97 -7.28 -2.10
CA TRP A 683 0.82 -7.90 -3.41
C TRP A 683 0.61 -9.41 -3.30
N ARG A 684 -0.55 -9.92 -3.77
CA ARG A 684 -0.87 -11.36 -3.82
C ARG A 684 -0.52 -12.11 -2.52
N GLU A 685 0.27 -13.18 -2.61
CA GLU A 685 0.70 -14.04 -1.49
C GLU A 685 1.87 -13.46 -0.67
N LYS A 686 2.38 -12.28 -1.02
CA LYS A 686 3.50 -11.66 -0.31
C LYS A 686 3.08 -11.30 1.11
N GLN A 687 3.68 -11.98 2.08
CA GLN A 687 3.40 -11.75 3.50
C GLN A 687 4.31 -10.68 4.13
N ASN A 688 5.49 -10.47 3.54
CA ASN A 688 6.49 -9.53 4.03
C ASN A 688 7.46 -9.08 2.94
N GLY A 689 8.13 -7.95 3.18
CA GLY A 689 9.35 -7.57 2.47
C GLY A 689 10.59 -8.05 3.22
N LEU A 690 11.69 -8.27 2.50
CA LEU A 690 12.98 -8.64 3.09
C LEU A 690 14.07 -7.64 2.66
N ILE A 691 14.82 -7.17 3.65
CA ILE A 691 15.98 -6.30 3.47
C ILE A 691 17.22 -7.12 3.80
N VAL A 692 18.01 -7.44 2.78
CA VAL A 692 19.25 -8.21 2.90
C VAL A 692 20.43 -7.26 2.87
N ASP A 693 21.18 -7.17 3.96
CA ASP A 693 22.26 -6.19 4.13
C ASP A 693 23.65 -6.83 4.06
N TYR A 694 24.45 -6.39 3.10
CA TYR A 694 25.84 -6.84 2.91
C TYR A 694 26.90 -5.86 3.46
N VAL A 695 26.49 -4.67 3.94
CA VAL A 695 27.39 -3.56 4.33
C VAL A 695 27.34 -3.25 5.83
N GLY A 696 26.21 -3.50 6.51
CA GLY A 696 26.05 -3.30 7.94
C GLY A 696 25.41 -1.97 8.33
N ILE A 697 24.29 -1.66 7.69
CA ILE A 697 23.43 -0.50 7.96
C ILE A 697 22.48 -0.70 9.15
N PHE A 698 22.53 -1.84 9.86
CA PHE A 698 21.59 -2.16 10.96
C PHE A 698 21.42 -1.03 11.99
N ARG A 699 22.52 -0.41 12.45
CA ARG A 699 22.46 0.71 13.40
C ARG A 699 21.73 1.92 12.82
N ASN A 700 21.94 2.23 11.55
CA ASN A 700 21.27 3.33 10.86
C ASN A 700 19.79 3.03 10.62
N LEU A 701 19.47 1.76 10.36
CA LEU A 701 18.09 1.28 10.29
C LEU A 701 17.37 1.45 11.64
N GLN A 702 17.99 1.03 12.74
CA GLN A 702 17.42 1.19 14.08
C GLN A 702 17.20 2.68 14.44
N LYS A 703 18.19 3.54 14.15
CA LYS A 703 18.06 5.00 14.35
C LYS A 703 16.91 5.58 13.54
N ALA A 704 16.78 5.19 12.26
CA ALA A 704 15.66 5.61 11.42
C ALA A 704 14.33 5.12 12.02
N LEU A 705 14.19 3.85 12.36
CA LEU A 705 12.93 3.32 12.91
C LEU A 705 12.49 3.97 14.21
N ALA A 706 13.42 4.36 15.09
CA ALA A 706 13.08 5.08 16.32
C ALA A 706 12.33 6.40 16.04
N ILE A 707 12.72 7.09 14.97
CA ILE A 707 12.09 8.35 14.54
C ILE A 707 10.75 8.08 13.84
N TYR A 708 10.65 7.01 13.05
CA TYR A 708 9.51 6.73 12.16
C TYR A 708 8.42 5.86 12.79
N GLY A 709 8.75 5.13 13.86
CA GLY A 709 7.87 4.15 14.52
C GLY A 709 7.19 4.64 15.80
N THR A 710 7.54 5.82 16.31
CA THR A 710 6.96 6.36 17.55
C THR A 710 6.25 7.69 17.32
N THR A 711 5.00 7.76 17.76
CA THR A 711 4.25 9.02 17.92
C THR A 711 3.63 9.04 19.31
N LYS A 712 3.42 10.24 19.86
CA LYS A 712 2.88 10.54 21.20
C LYS A 712 1.41 10.08 21.43
N GLY A 713 0.90 9.14 20.66
CA GLY A 713 -0.44 8.58 20.80
C GLY A 713 -0.42 7.06 20.60
N GLY A 714 -0.48 6.31 21.69
CA GLY A 714 -1.03 4.95 21.72
C GLY A 714 -0.15 3.75 21.39
N ALA A 715 1.07 3.90 20.85
CA ALA A 715 1.92 2.71 20.60
C ALA A 715 2.55 2.20 21.91
N LYS A 716 2.27 0.93 22.30
CA LYS A 716 2.98 0.24 23.39
C LYS A 716 4.51 0.34 23.16
N GLN A 717 5.23 0.78 24.20
CA GLN A 717 6.69 0.85 24.23
C GLN A 717 7.31 -0.51 23.89
N GLY A 718 8.20 -0.57 22.89
CA GLY A 718 9.12 -1.70 22.67
C GLY A 718 9.01 -2.46 21.33
N GLU A 719 7.92 -2.35 20.58
CA GLU A 719 7.77 -3.10 19.31
C GLU A 719 8.20 -2.30 18.08
N LEU A 720 9.30 -2.75 17.45
CA LEU A 720 9.85 -2.19 16.22
C LEU A 720 9.07 -2.65 14.98
N PRO A 721 8.80 -1.77 13.99
CA PRO A 721 8.10 -2.13 12.76
C PRO A 721 8.87 -3.08 11.83
N ILE A 722 10.21 -3.08 11.95
CA ILE A 722 11.08 -4.05 11.29
C ILE A 722 11.50 -5.06 12.33
N LYS A 723 11.25 -6.33 12.03
CA LYS A 723 11.55 -7.42 12.93
C LYS A 723 12.83 -8.11 12.51
N ASP A 724 13.60 -8.53 13.49
CA ASP A 724 14.70 -9.46 13.25
C ASP A 724 14.11 -10.76 12.70
N LYS A 725 14.76 -11.37 11.72
CA LYS A 725 14.35 -12.67 11.18
C LYS A 725 14.29 -13.76 12.26
N LEU A 726 15.07 -13.65 13.34
CA LEU A 726 14.99 -14.51 14.53
C LEU A 726 13.62 -14.46 15.23
N GLU A 727 12.87 -13.36 15.12
CA GLU A 727 11.50 -13.29 15.63
C GLU A 727 10.54 -14.20 14.83
N LEU A 728 10.73 -14.34 13.52
CA LEU A 728 9.96 -15.32 12.72
C LEU A 728 10.22 -16.75 13.20
N VAL A 729 11.49 -17.08 13.51
CA VAL A 729 11.87 -18.39 14.05
C VAL A 729 11.16 -18.65 15.38
N LYS A 730 11.15 -17.68 16.30
CA LYS A 730 10.43 -17.79 17.58
C LYS A 730 8.93 -17.94 17.40
N LEU A 731 8.32 -17.10 16.55
CA LEU A 731 6.88 -17.15 16.26
C LEU A 731 6.47 -18.47 15.64
N LEU A 732 7.25 -18.99 14.68
CA LEU A 732 6.99 -20.29 14.07
C LEU A 732 7.12 -21.43 15.09
N ARG A 733 8.14 -21.39 15.95
CA ARG A 733 8.29 -22.35 17.05
C ARG A 733 7.09 -22.31 18.00
N GLN A 734 6.65 -21.12 18.39
CA GLN A 734 5.49 -20.95 19.27
C GLN A 734 4.21 -21.45 18.61
N ALA A 735 3.95 -21.09 17.34
CA ALA A 735 2.78 -21.55 16.60
C ALA A 735 2.73 -23.08 16.48
N ILE A 736 3.88 -23.72 16.23
CA ILE A 736 3.99 -25.18 16.20
C ILE A 736 3.72 -25.79 17.58
N GLN A 737 4.28 -25.20 18.65
CA GLN A 737 4.04 -25.66 20.02
C GLN A 737 2.58 -25.53 20.43
N GLU A 738 1.94 -24.39 20.16
CA GLU A 738 0.53 -24.16 20.44
C GLU A 738 -0.37 -25.12 19.65
N THR A 739 -0.05 -25.36 18.38
CA THR A 739 -0.76 -26.35 17.56
C THR A 739 -0.58 -27.75 18.12
N ALA A 740 0.64 -28.13 18.52
CA ALA A 740 0.93 -29.43 19.11
C ALA A 740 0.20 -29.65 20.45
N VAL A 741 0.16 -28.63 21.32
CA VAL A 741 -0.62 -28.66 22.57
C VAL A 741 -2.11 -28.81 22.27
N PHE A 742 -2.64 -28.04 21.33
CA PHE A 742 -4.04 -28.13 20.92
C PHE A 742 -4.43 -29.54 20.44
N CYS A 743 -3.55 -30.18 19.66
CA CYS A 743 -3.69 -31.57 19.24
C CYS A 743 -3.67 -32.53 20.44
N ARG A 744 -2.68 -32.37 21.33
CA ARG A 744 -2.46 -33.26 22.48
C ARG A 744 -3.63 -33.24 23.47
N ASP A 745 -4.20 -32.06 23.72
CA ASP A 745 -5.39 -31.88 24.57
C ASP A 745 -6.62 -32.65 24.05
N ARG A 746 -6.58 -33.08 22.78
CA ARG A 746 -7.64 -33.85 22.11
C ARG A 746 -7.24 -35.30 21.82
N GLY A 747 -6.12 -35.75 22.38
CA GLY A 747 -5.63 -37.12 22.20
C GLY A 747 -4.83 -37.34 20.91
N VAL A 748 -4.46 -36.28 20.19
CA VAL A 748 -3.63 -36.36 18.98
C VAL A 748 -2.19 -35.94 19.29
N ASP A 749 -1.25 -36.87 19.21
CA ASP A 749 0.17 -36.57 19.40
C ASP A 749 0.90 -36.44 18.06
N VAL A 750 1.13 -35.19 17.64
CA VAL A 750 1.86 -34.86 16.40
C VAL A 750 3.33 -35.27 16.42
N GLU A 751 3.95 -35.38 17.60
CA GLU A 751 5.33 -35.87 17.72
C GLU A 751 5.37 -37.39 17.58
N ALA A 752 4.40 -38.11 18.15
CA ALA A 752 4.26 -39.54 17.94
C ALA A 752 3.97 -39.90 16.47
N ILE A 753 3.16 -39.08 15.77
CA ILE A 753 2.92 -39.25 14.33
C ILE A 753 4.21 -39.03 13.53
N ARG A 754 5.02 -38.02 13.87
CA ARG A 754 6.33 -37.76 13.24
C ARG A 754 7.28 -38.94 13.40
N ASP A 755 7.35 -39.52 14.60
CA ASP A 755 8.33 -40.56 14.95
C ASP A 755 7.89 -41.99 14.57
N SER A 756 6.62 -42.17 14.18
CA SER A 756 6.06 -43.44 13.71
C SER A 756 6.37 -43.71 12.22
N SER A 757 6.28 -44.97 11.78
CA SER A 757 6.48 -45.35 10.37
C SER A 757 5.50 -46.44 9.91
N GLY A 758 5.37 -46.62 8.59
CA GLY A 758 4.50 -47.62 7.98
C GLY A 758 3.02 -47.45 8.34
N PHE A 759 2.28 -48.56 8.42
CA PHE A 759 0.84 -48.58 8.71
C PHE A 759 0.45 -47.97 10.07
N GLN A 760 1.37 -47.96 11.03
CA GLN A 760 1.13 -47.32 12.33
C GLN A 760 1.02 -45.79 12.20
N ARG A 761 1.83 -45.18 11.32
CA ARG A 761 1.78 -43.74 11.05
C ARG A 761 0.47 -43.35 10.37
N GLU A 762 0.01 -44.14 9.41
CA GLU A 762 -1.27 -43.88 8.74
C GLU A 762 -2.45 -44.00 9.70
N LYS A 763 -2.46 -45.03 10.55
CA LYS A 763 -3.48 -45.18 11.58
C LYS A 763 -3.54 -43.96 12.52
N LEU A 764 -2.39 -43.47 13.00
CA LEU A 764 -2.36 -42.29 13.88
C LEU A 764 -2.83 -41.00 13.19
N LYS A 765 -2.58 -40.87 11.88
CA LYS A 765 -3.13 -39.75 11.09
C LYS A 765 -4.64 -39.87 10.93
N ASP A 766 -5.16 -41.07 10.68
CA ASP A 766 -6.60 -41.31 10.51
C ASP A 766 -7.35 -41.09 11.82
N ASP A 767 -6.79 -41.56 12.95
CA ASP A 767 -7.30 -41.31 14.30
C ASP A 767 -7.31 -39.80 14.61
N ALA A 768 -6.28 -39.06 14.16
CA ALA A 768 -6.22 -37.61 14.28
C ALA A 768 -7.30 -36.89 13.46
N VAL A 769 -7.49 -37.30 12.21
CA VAL A 769 -8.54 -36.77 11.32
C VAL A 769 -9.92 -37.04 11.91
N ALA A 770 -10.19 -38.27 12.35
CA ALA A 770 -11.45 -38.63 13.00
C ALA A 770 -11.72 -37.74 14.21
N THR A 771 -10.70 -37.50 15.05
CA THR A 771 -10.80 -36.60 16.22
C THR A 771 -11.20 -35.18 15.83
N PHE A 772 -10.61 -34.64 14.76
CA PHE A 772 -10.87 -33.27 14.35
C PHE A 772 -12.14 -33.09 13.52
N VAL A 773 -12.61 -34.13 12.81
CA VAL A 773 -13.82 -34.08 11.95
C VAL A 773 -15.11 -34.25 12.77
N ILE A 774 -15.06 -34.86 13.95
CA ILE A 774 -16.23 -35.04 14.84
C ILE A 774 -16.85 -33.70 15.28
N ASP A 775 -16.04 -32.65 15.44
CA ASP A 775 -16.48 -31.33 15.90
C ASP A 775 -16.02 -30.22 14.94
N ASP A 776 -16.98 -29.57 14.29
CA ASP A 776 -16.76 -28.48 13.33
C ASP A 776 -16.01 -27.26 13.91
N LYS A 777 -16.11 -27.04 15.23
CA LYS A 777 -15.39 -25.96 15.91
C LYS A 777 -13.92 -26.32 16.09
N THR A 778 -13.65 -27.54 16.55
CA THR A 778 -12.30 -28.10 16.67
C THR A 778 -11.61 -28.22 15.31
N ARG A 779 -12.32 -28.70 14.29
CA ARG A 779 -11.86 -28.75 12.90
C ARG A 779 -11.36 -27.39 12.42
N ARG A 780 -12.22 -26.36 12.47
CA ARG A 780 -11.88 -25.01 12.02
C ARG A 780 -10.66 -24.44 12.74
N ARG A 781 -10.61 -24.61 14.06
CA ARG A 781 -9.49 -24.13 14.88
C ARG A 781 -8.16 -24.82 14.54
N PHE A 782 -8.19 -26.13 14.26
CA PHE A 782 -7.01 -26.84 13.76
C PHE A 782 -6.59 -26.30 12.38
N MET A 783 -7.54 -26.15 11.46
CA MET A 783 -7.27 -25.66 10.11
C MET A 783 -6.68 -24.23 10.09
N GLU A 784 -7.16 -23.35 10.97
CA GLU A 784 -6.60 -22.00 11.15
C GLU A 784 -5.17 -22.04 11.70
N SER A 785 -4.92 -22.88 12.72
CA SER A 785 -3.58 -23.03 13.33
C SER A 785 -2.58 -23.62 12.34
N ALA A 786 -2.99 -24.65 11.58
CA ALA A 786 -2.19 -25.25 10.51
C ALA A 786 -1.88 -24.25 9.39
N GLY A 787 -2.86 -23.43 8.97
CA GLY A 787 -2.64 -22.36 8.00
C GLY A 787 -1.71 -21.26 8.50
N TYR A 788 -1.73 -20.95 9.81
CA TYR A 788 -0.83 -19.98 10.41
C TYR A 788 0.63 -20.48 10.47
N VAL A 789 0.85 -21.74 10.86
CA VAL A 789 2.17 -22.40 10.82
C VAL A 789 2.73 -22.36 9.39
N GLU A 790 1.90 -22.68 8.40
CA GLU A 790 2.29 -22.66 6.99
C GLU A 790 2.73 -21.29 6.50
N LYS A 791 1.96 -20.26 6.85
CA LYS A 791 2.25 -18.86 6.50
C LYS A 791 3.58 -18.39 7.11
N LEU A 792 3.84 -18.71 8.37
CA LEU A 792 5.09 -18.35 9.05
C LEU A 792 6.30 -19.07 8.43
N PHE A 793 6.14 -20.36 8.10
CA PHE A 793 7.20 -21.14 7.45
C PHE A 793 7.59 -20.56 6.09
N LYS A 794 6.61 -20.23 5.23
CA LYS A 794 6.88 -19.58 3.93
C LYS A 794 7.58 -18.23 4.07
N SER A 795 7.26 -17.48 5.13
CA SER A 795 7.89 -16.17 5.42
C SER A 795 9.34 -16.31 5.88
N LEU A 796 9.72 -17.46 6.45
CA LEU A 796 11.07 -17.76 6.93
C LEU A 796 12.03 -18.17 5.80
N LEU A 797 11.53 -18.79 4.72
CA LEU A 797 12.38 -19.27 3.63
C LEU A 797 13.16 -18.13 2.93
N PRO A 798 14.46 -18.34 2.59
CA PRO A 798 15.20 -19.61 2.57
C PRO A 798 16.09 -19.90 3.80
N ASP A 799 15.72 -19.43 5.01
CA ASP A 799 16.59 -19.60 6.19
C ASP A 799 16.88 -21.07 6.54
N PRO A 800 18.14 -21.47 6.85
CA PRO A 800 18.44 -22.82 7.35
C PRO A 800 17.70 -23.19 8.64
N ALA A 801 17.32 -22.21 9.47
CA ALA A 801 16.51 -22.45 10.66
C ALA A 801 15.13 -23.03 10.34
N ALA A 802 14.62 -22.86 9.10
CA ALA A 802 13.40 -23.50 8.65
C ALA A 802 13.48 -25.03 8.71
N ASN A 803 14.69 -25.61 8.56
CA ASN A 803 14.89 -27.06 8.61
C ASN A 803 14.51 -27.67 9.97
N GLU A 804 14.60 -26.91 11.07
CA GLU A 804 14.17 -27.34 12.41
C GLU A 804 12.67 -27.71 12.42
N PHE A 805 11.87 -26.98 11.65
CA PHE A 805 10.41 -27.03 11.70
C PHE A 805 9.78 -27.93 10.63
N GLY A 806 10.54 -28.27 9.58
CA GLY A 806 10.02 -28.95 8.39
C GLY A 806 9.24 -30.23 8.71
N ALA A 807 9.79 -31.12 9.53
CA ALA A 807 9.19 -32.42 9.85
C ALA A 807 7.86 -32.30 10.60
N ILE A 808 7.79 -31.47 11.65
CA ILE A 808 6.55 -31.28 12.43
C ILE A 808 5.51 -30.52 11.62
N ARG A 809 5.93 -29.46 10.90
CA ARG A 809 5.05 -28.72 9.99
C ARG A 809 4.42 -29.64 8.95
N LYS A 810 5.18 -30.57 8.37
CA LYS A 810 4.66 -31.52 7.37
C LYS A 810 3.59 -32.44 7.94
N VAL A 811 3.75 -32.92 9.18
CA VAL A 811 2.69 -33.68 9.86
C VAL A 811 1.42 -32.85 10.03
N ILE A 812 1.55 -31.60 10.49
CA ILE A 812 0.42 -30.68 10.66
C ILE A 812 -0.29 -30.41 9.31
N SER A 813 0.47 -30.16 8.23
CA SER A 813 -0.09 -29.90 6.91
C SER A 813 -0.83 -31.12 6.35
N VAL A 814 -0.27 -32.32 6.52
CA VAL A 814 -0.87 -33.58 6.05
C VAL A 814 -2.18 -33.88 6.79
N ILE A 815 -2.26 -33.68 8.11
CA ILE A 815 -3.53 -33.84 8.83
C ILE A 815 -4.57 -32.84 8.32
N ALA A 816 -4.16 -31.59 8.06
CA ALA A 816 -5.05 -30.55 7.54
C ALA A 816 -5.54 -30.88 6.11
N GLU A 817 -4.71 -31.49 5.28
CA GLU A 817 -5.07 -31.99 3.95
C GLU A 817 -6.04 -33.18 4.04
N LYS A 818 -5.78 -34.17 4.91
CA LYS A 818 -6.67 -35.33 5.11
C LYS A 818 -8.06 -34.93 5.64
N ILE A 819 -8.14 -33.91 6.50
CA ILE A 819 -9.43 -33.34 6.94
C ILE A 819 -10.21 -32.72 5.76
N ARG A 820 -9.51 -32.11 4.78
CA ARG A 820 -10.15 -31.53 3.58
C ARG A 820 -10.64 -32.61 2.61
N SER A 821 -10.00 -33.78 2.55
CA SER A 821 -10.36 -34.86 1.63
C SER A 821 -11.58 -35.69 2.03
N GLU A 822 -12.01 -35.66 3.29
CA GLU A 822 -13.19 -36.39 3.81
C GLU A 822 -14.55 -35.70 3.54
N ILE A 823 -14.57 -34.64 2.70
CA ILE A 823 -15.78 -33.89 2.31
C ILE A 823 -15.93 -33.98 0.78
N PRO A 824 -17.12 -34.28 0.22
CA PRO A 824 -17.28 -34.45 -1.23
C PRO A 824 -16.98 -33.15 -2.00
N PRO A 825 -16.42 -33.24 -3.21
CA PRO A 825 -15.62 -32.16 -3.79
C PRO A 825 -16.45 -31.09 -4.50
N ALA A 826 -15.92 -29.87 -4.52
CA ALA A 826 -15.91 -29.07 -5.75
C ALA A 826 -14.52 -29.23 -6.38
N ASP A 827 -14.50 -29.48 -7.68
CA ASP A 827 -13.35 -29.84 -8.52
C ASP A 827 -12.15 -28.89 -8.37
N ILE A 828 -10.97 -29.46 -8.12
CA ILE A 828 -9.66 -28.77 -8.11
C ILE A 828 -8.59 -29.72 -8.62
N SER A 829 -8.64 -30.03 -9.90
CA SER A 829 -7.62 -30.78 -10.62
C SER A 829 -6.33 -29.98 -10.92
N GLU A 830 -5.88 -29.05 -10.05
CA GLU A 830 -4.78 -28.15 -10.45
C GLU A 830 -3.77 -27.66 -9.40
N VAL A 831 -3.79 -28.09 -8.13
CA VAL A 831 -2.88 -27.49 -7.13
C VAL A 831 -2.38 -28.49 -6.08
N MET A 832 -1.16 -29.01 -6.30
CA MET A 832 -0.16 -29.42 -5.30
C MET A 832 -0.20 -30.84 -4.70
N GLU A 833 0.32 -31.80 -5.44
CA GLU A 833 1.22 -32.85 -4.92
C GLU A 833 2.45 -32.78 -5.83
N GLU A 834 3.57 -32.17 -5.44
CA GLU A 834 4.40 -32.52 -4.29
C GLU A 834 5.15 -31.32 -3.73
N VAL A 835 5.13 -31.13 -2.41
CA VAL A 835 6.30 -30.57 -1.75
C VAL A 835 6.62 -31.36 -0.51
N ALA A 836 7.84 -31.90 -0.53
CA ALA A 836 8.61 -32.41 0.58
C ALA A 836 8.15 -33.75 1.13
N GLU A 837 8.81 -34.81 0.67
CA GLU A 837 9.70 -35.58 1.56
C GLU A 837 10.52 -36.57 0.72
N LEU A 838 11.74 -36.19 0.30
CA LEU A 838 12.88 -37.12 0.17
C LEU A 838 14.21 -36.37 -0.02
N LEU A 839 14.66 -35.73 1.06
CA LEU A 839 16.07 -35.47 1.34
C LEU A 839 16.31 -35.93 2.78
N ASP A 840 17.14 -36.96 3.00
CA ASP A 840 18.58 -36.72 3.22
C ASP A 840 19.37 -38.01 3.50
N LYS A 841 20.58 -38.12 2.92
CA LYS A 841 21.74 -38.81 3.50
C LYS A 841 23.02 -38.53 2.69
N SER A 842 23.87 -37.68 3.29
CA SER A 842 25.29 -37.97 3.58
C SER A 842 26.42 -37.39 2.69
N VAL A 843 27.14 -36.46 3.35
CA VAL A 843 28.59 -36.12 3.33
C VAL A 843 29.13 -35.04 2.37
N SER A 844 29.86 -34.15 3.03
CA SER A 844 30.57 -32.92 2.71
C SER A 844 31.66 -32.97 1.63
N THR A 845 31.92 -31.80 1.06
CA THR A 845 33.28 -31.23 0.98
C THR A 845 33.23 -29.77 1.38
N GLU A 846 34.15 -29.36 2.26
CA GLU A 846 34.24 -28.03 2.83
C GLU A 846 34.66 -26.96 1.81
N GLY A 847 34.02 -25.80 1.89
CA GLY A 847 34.40 -24.54 1.25
C GLY A 847 33.68 -23.38 1.95
N TYR A 848 34.40 -22.29 2.18
CA TYR A 848 34.08 -21.08 2.96
C TYR A 848 32.58 -20.76 3.21
N VAL A 849 32.22 -20.59 4.48
CA VAL A 849 30.83 -20.42 4.96
C VAL A 849 30.49 -18.95 5.19
N ILE A 850 29.47 -18.43 4.50
CA ILE A 850 28.69 -17.28 5.01
C ILE A 850 27.80 -17.84 6.12
N ARG A 851 28.20 -17.70 7.38
CA ARG A 851 27.37 -18.16 8.50
C ARG A 851 26.22 -17.17 8.69
N PRO A 852 24.96 -17.60 8.74
CA PRO A 852 23.95 -16.85 9.47
C PRO A 852 24.52 -16.62 10.87
N SER A 853 24.46 -15.39 11.37
CA SER A 853 24.99 -15.00 12.69
C SER A 853 24.36 -15.84 13.82
N ALA A 854 24.91 -17.03 14.07
CA ALA A 854 24.52 -17.96 15.12
C ALA A 854 25.54 -18.01 16.27
N THR A 855 26.45 -17.03 16.34
CA THR A 855 27.36 -16.86 17.48
C THR A 855 26.83 -15.79 18.42
N ALA A 856 26.31 -16.28 19.54
CA ALA A 856 25.73 -15.62 20.70
C ALA A 856 26.68 -14.69 21.50
N GLN A 857 27.48 -13.84 20.83
CA GLN A 857 28.37 -12.89 21.52
C GLN A 857 28.35 -11.50 20.86
N ASN A 858 27.25 -10.78 21.10
CA ASN A 858 27.21 -9.33 21.38
C ASN A 858 25.74 -8.93 21.59
N TYR A 859 25.12 -9.45 22.65
CA TYR A 859 23.76 -9.06 23.02
C TYR A 859 23.77 -7.72 23.76
N VAL A 860 23.14 -6.71 23.18
CA VAL A 860 22.52 -5.63 23.94
C VAL A 860 21.05 -6.00 24.08
N ASP A 861 20.61 -6.22 25.32
CA ASP A 861 19.23 -6.47 25.69
C ASP A 861 18.39 -5.19 25.46
N LEU A 862 17.65 -5.16 24.36
CA LEU A 862 16.85 -4.00 23.92
C LEU A 862 15.66 -3.72 24.86
N SER A 863 15.27 -4.65 25.71
CA SER A 863 14.18 -4.46 26.69
C SER A 863 14.59 -3.60 27.89
N LYS A 864 15.90 -3.33 28.04
CA LYS A 864 16.48 -2.58 29.18
C LYS A 864 16.97 -1.19 28.84
N ILE A 865 16.80 -0.75 27.60
CA ILE A 865 17.21 0.59 27.17
C ILE A 865 16.09 1.57 27.51
N ASP A 866 16.37 2.49 28.43
CA ASP A 866 15.54 3.65 28.69
C ASP A 866 15.73 4.67 27.55
N PHE A 867 14.85 4.60 26.56
CA PHE A 867 14.92 5.45 25.36
C PHE A 867 14.54 6.90 25.64
N GLU A 868 13.85 7.20 26.74
CA GLU A 868 13.59 8.57 27.21
C GLU A 868 14.87 9.18 27.77
N ALA A 869 15.61 8.44 28.61
CA ALA A 869 16.94 8.84 29.09
C ALA A 869 17.98 8.89 27.96
N LEU A 870 17.88 8.01 26.95
CA LEU A 870 18.75 8.02 25.77
C LEU A 870 18.50 9.27 24.92
N ARG A 871 17.22 9.58 24.65
CA ARG A 871 16.79 10.79 23.95
C ARG A 871 17.21 12.05 24.71
N GLU A 872 17.01 12.11 26.03
CA GLU A 872 17.51 13.21 26.86
C GLU A 872 19.04 13.33 26.80
N LYS A 873 19.78 12.21 26.80
CA LYS A 873 21.25 12.20 26.63
C LYS A 873 21.67 12.75 25.27
N PHE A 874 20.92 12.46 24.20
CA PHE A 874 21.19 12.96 22.86
C PHE A 874 20.74 14.42 22.66
N GLU A 875 19.66 14.85 23.31
CA GLU A 875 19.25 16.26 23.38
C GLU A 875 20.26 17.11 24.20
N LYS A 876 20.81 16.55 25.30
CA LYS A 876 21.85 17.18 26.14
C LYS A 876 23.27 17.08 25.55
N GLY A 877 23.51 16.21 24.57
CA GLY A 877 24.81 16.02 23.91
C GLY A 877 25.30 17.20 23.07
N ARG A 878 24.49 18.26 22.94
CA ARG A 878 24.87 19.51 22.29
C ARG A 878 25.53 20.45 23.28
N LYS A 879 26.87 20.37 23.39
CA LYS A 879 27.68 21.55 23.75
C LYS A 879 28.46 22.01 22.50
N PRO A 880 27.91 22.97 21.72
CA PRO A 880 28.61 23.56 20.56
C PRO A 880 29.86 24.39 20.94
N ILE A 881 30.15 24.55 22.24
CA ILE A 881 31.13 25.54 22.74
C ILE A 881 32.50 24.91 23.07
N GLU A 882 32.58 23.60 23.32
CA GLU A 882 33.87 22.95 23.61
C GLU A 882 34.63 22.54 22.34
N VAL A 883 33.92 22.19 21.25
CA VAL A 883 34.54 21.87 19.94
C VAL A 883 35.12 23.13 19.26
N GLN A 884 34.55 24.32 19.51
CA GLN A 884 35.15 25.59 19.07
C GLN A 884 36.36 25.99 19.93
N LYS A 885 36.37 25.70 21.24
CA LYS A 885 37.55 25.94 22.10
C LYS A 885 38.73 25.02 21.77
N LEU A 886 38.46 23.77 21.41
CA LEU A 886 39.48 22.82 20.96
C LEU A 886 40.06 23.19 19.58
N ARG A 887 39.24 23.73 18.65
CA ARG A 887 39.74 24.25 17.37
C ARG A 887 40.57 25.53 17.51
N GLY A 888 40.28 26.37 18.50
CA GLY A 888 41.08 27.57 18.81
C GLY A 888 42.45 27.25 19.43
N GLN A 889 42.57 26.16 20.20
CA GLN A 889 43.83 25.77 20.84
C GLN A 889 44.77 24.96 19.92
N ILE A 890 44.26 24.41 18.82
CA ILE A 890 45.06 23.68 17.81
C ILE A 890 45.62 24.65 16.73
N ALA A 891 45.17 25.91 16.69
CA ALA A 891 45.72 26.94 15.80
C ALA A 891 46.88 27.76 16.41
N GLN A 892 47.33 27.43 17.62
CA GLN A 892 48.55 27.96 18.24
C GLN A 892 49.41 26.81 18.79
N LYS A 893 49.98 26.02 17.88
CA LYS A 893 51.28 25.37 18.06
C LYS A 893 51.82 24.84 16.74
#